data_AF-A0A1J5D2H3-F1
#
_entry.id   AF-A0A1J5D2H3-F1
#
_cell.length_a   1.000
_cell.length_b   1.000
_cell.length_c   1.000
_cell.angle_alpha   90.00
_cell.angle_beta   90.00
_cell.angle_gamma   90.00
#
_symmetry.space_group_name_H-M   'P 1'
#
loop_
_entity.id
_entity.type
_entity.pdbx_description
1 polymer ?
#
loop_
_entity_poly.entity_id
_entity_poly.type
_entity_poly.pdbx_seq_one_letter_code
_entity_poly.pdbx_strand_id
1 'polypeptide(L)'
;MKFSRSARLLALASVIFVLLLFPAVRASAAFPTPSLGDVDKIIQQIVEVQLERITLVYLSDQRSKDLLSTLLKSFPKNLKKNFRANITGAYRKVLLGNFDAKLFELNLDVTKLVGQSPELTELLLQTAEATPFPLDLAFSSGLKKLGEMASFQMAQRASDAGNPAAANLCTRIQNRLKTLESEGSKDQYEVVKAIYASKKLSEIPIWWYDDAQYDVGYVTHGENPPAPTQKGRKNWTVLIFLNADNDLETSGMKDLNEMECIGSDENMNIVVQIDRQKGSRGDTVEDGNWIGTRRYEVTKDRTKKIASKLVMNLDERDMGNRKELAEFLQWGVETYPADHFVAVVWNHGAGWKGISLDDQSGKMLNIPDVLWAFQQAVPSLQKVNPKHPRFDILDFDACLMGMIEIAYELRNVTDFLLASEQTEPGQGMPYQGTLRPIKEDPSVTPRQLAKLMTSAYVKSYAAGGSQTTRRFGGAPVTKSAYDLSRISPLVELVNKLGASLSANHSAYTRLLVDEFGQFAKVRRYSDESFVDLVDFSMKLAQLADLPEETRGICKEILTLIGYPKLDDRLSQPVVIKRRTPGAVVWGYNGWKTPPKEMRPSSTEIYHSRFARTPLAGPDDKGDYSCVIGPFTVVLDPVAKRREYVKEINFKIQYQDGKTSPDMTERRGREYTLVTQFPPTSPLIAEGHTQGMGNSFGMSIYYPYCLEFQSSYKMLQFAKETSWASFISRVPQYQAGSKLLVTGGLVEDIPSLLPLLKVFKQLGVRPDILWDPKVFGYRFPEILAGYKDGLVITDSVSVNSFGRTAPSSDDLIGYLEAGGRLFIAAQSIEQQNSNTRLLEEFFKFKYVEDDRELPRLTFADKEGKIREFGLNGEDSVPSANDVTIMECAAPAEPFVKTADGRGAGISVTGANYRGVYLGFRFEAIDGEENRSKLIEKVFDFLVPGLIPHAASTSTSTSTSTPTPESR
;
A
#
# COMPACT_ATOMS: atom_id res chain seq x y z
N MET A 1 -39.73 -32.95 4.57
CA MET A 1 -39.00 -34.16 4.11
C MET A 1 -37.59 -34.12 4.65
N LYS A 2 -37.14 -35.23 5.27
CA LYS A 2 -35.80 -35.39 5.85
C LYS A 2 -34.77 -35.57 4.74
N PHE A 3 -33.92 -34.58 4.48
CA PHE A 3 -32.64 -34.77 3.80
C PHE A 3 -31.51 -34.22 4.69
N SER A 4 -30.93 -35.16 5.44
CA SER A 4 -29.50 -35.36 5.70
C SER A 4 -28.62 -34.18 6.15
N ARG A 5 -28.32 -34.17 7.45
CA ARG A 5 -27.18 -33.49 8.11
C ARG A 5 -25.80 -33.91 7.56
N SER A 6 -25.72 -34.88 6.65
CA SER A 6 -24.44 -35.45 6.16
C SER A 6 -23.78 -34.62 5.06
N ALA A 7 -24.49 -33.73 4.36
CA ALA A 7 -23.89 -32.85 3.35
C ALA A 7 -23.06 -31.71 3.97
N ARG A 8 -23.35 -31.31 5.22
CA ARG A 8 -22.61 -30.26 5.94
C ARG A 8 -21.27 -30.76 6.52
N LEU A 9 -21.15 -32.06 6.80
CA LEU A 9 -19.88 -32.65 7.19
C LEU A 9 -18.94 -32.85 6.00
N LEU A 10 -19.45 -33.02 4.77
CA LEU A 10 -18.61 -33.14 3.57
C LEU A 10 -18.07 -31.79 3.09
N ALA A 11 -18.81 -30.68 3.24
CA ALA A 11 -18.30 -29.35 2.91
C ALA A 11 -17.21 -28.88 3.89
N LEU A 12 -17.32 -29.23 5.19
CA LEU A 12 -16.28 -28.95 6.19
C LEU A 12 -15.10 -29.94 6.11
N ALA A 13 -15.33 -31.21 5.76
CA ALA A 13 -14.25 -32.18 5.56
C ALA A 13 -13.43 -31.88 4.28
N SER A 14 -14.01 -31.20 3.29
CA SER A 14 -13.28 -30.78 2.08
C SER A 14 -12.28 -29.65 2.35
N VAL A 15 -12.42 -28.92 3.46
CA VAL A 15 -11.42 -27.94 3.92
C VAL A 15 -10.31 -28.61 4.75
N ILE A 16 -10.59 -29.75 5.38
CA ILE A 16 -9.62 -30.50 6.19
C ILE A 16 -8.82 -31.52 5.34
N PHE A 17 -9.36 -32.02 4.23
CA PHE A 17 -8.69 -33.03 3.40
C PHE A 17 -7.74 -32.46 2.32
N VAL A 18 -7.79 -31.15 2.02
CA VAL A 18 -6.82 -30.50 1.13
C VAL A 18 -5.50 -30.15 1.84
N LEU A 19 -5.46 -30.24 3.18
CA LEU A 19 -4.27 -29.94 4.00
C LEU A 19 -3.37 -31.15 4.32
N LEU A 20 -3.68 -32.37 3.86
CA LEU A 20 -2.94 -33.59 4.23
C LEU A 20 -2.34 -34.40 3.07
N LEU A 21 -2.32 -33.87 1.84
CA LEU A 21 -1.66 -34.52 0.70
C LEU A 21 -0.79 -33.55 -0.10
N PHE A 22 0.30 -33.08 0.51
CA PHE A 22 1.53 -32.74 -0.22
C PHE A 22 2.72 -33.26 0.60
N PRO A 23 3.63 -34.06 -0.01
CA PRO A 23 4.88 -34.41 0.63
C PRO A 23 5.76 -33.16 0.72
N ALA A 24 6.51 -33.08 1.81
CA ALA A 24 7.42 -32.01 2.18
C ALA A 24 8.32 -31.55 1.01
N VAL A 25 8.16 -30.30 0.59
CA VAL A 25 9.19 -29.53 -0.12
C VAL A 25 9.72 -28.51 0.87
N ARG A 26 10.87 -28.82 1.47
CA ARG A 26 11.65 -27.86 2.25
C ARG A 26 12.29 -26.88 1.27
N ALA A 27 11.79 -25.65 1.24
CA ALA A 27 12.48 -24.50 0.68
C ALA A 27 12.46 -23.39 1.73
N SER A 28 13.63 -23.10 2.32
CA SER A 28 13.83 -22.04 3.28
C SER A 28 13.82 -20.69 2.57
N ALA A 29 12.65 -20.08 2.47
CA ALA A 29 12.52 -18.65 2.27
C ALA A 29 12.97 -17.95 3.55
N ALA A 30 14.02 -17.13 3.51
CA ALA A 30 14.28 -16.17 4.57
C ALA A 30 13.10 -15.20 4.61
N PHE A 31 12.26 -15.36 5.63
CA PHE A 31 11.20 -14.42 5.94
C PHE A 31 11.84 -13.08 6.36
N PRO A 32 11.23 -11.93 6.04
CA PRO A 32 11.68 -10.65 6.59
C PRO A 32 11.76 -10.77 8.11
N THR A 33 12.83 -10.24 8.70
CA THR A 33 12.96 -10.13 10.16
C THR A 33 11.72 -9.39 10.67
N PRO A 34 10.90 -10.00 11.54
CA PRO A 34 9.67 -9.40 12.01
C PRO A 34 9.97 -8.05 12.64
N SER A 35 9.30 -6.99 12.18
CA SER A 35 9.43 -5.69 12.84
C SER A 35 8.83 -5.78 14.25
N LEU A 36 9.31 -4.96 15.19
CA LEU A 36 8.69 -4.85 16.52
C LEU A 36 7.16 -4.60 16.41
N GLY A 37 6.75 -3.88 15.35
CA GLY A 37 5.35 -3.62 15.04
C GLY A 37 4.54 -4.86 14.63
N ASP A 38 5.16 -5.87 14.02
CA ASP A 38 4.49 -7.13 13.66
C ASP A 38 4.27 -8.01 14.89
N VAL A 39 5.27 -8.07 15.79
CA VAL A 39 5.16 -8.78 17.08
C VAL A 39 4.11 -8.12 17.98
N ASP A 40 4.15 -6.79 18.10
CA ASP A 40 3.17 -6.01 18.87
C ASP A 40 1.75 -6.23 18.37
N LYS A 41 1.56 -6.27 17.04
CA LYS A 41 0.24 -6.51 16.43
C LYS A 41 -0.30 -7.90 16.78
N ILE A 42 0.54 -8.94 16.75
CA ILE A 42 0.13 -10.30 17.11
C ILE A 42 -0.16 -10.41 18.62
N ILE A 43 0.64 -9.75 19.47
CA ILE A 43 0.40 -9.69 20.92
C ILE A 43 -0.93 -8.99 21.23
N GLN A 44 -1.23 -7.88 20.57
CA GLN A 44 -2.53 -7.21 20.71
C GLN A 44 -3.68 -8.13 20.31
N GLN A 45 -3.55 -8.86 19.20
CA GLN A 45 -4.55 -9.85 18.77
C GLN A 45 -4.74 -10.98 19.79
N ILE A 46 -3.66 -11.48 20.41
CA ILE A 46 -3.74 -12.50 21.48
C ILE A 46 -4.60 -12.00 22.64
N VAL A 47 -4.36 -10.76 23.09
CA VAL A 47 -5.12 -10.16 24.19
C VAL A 47 -6.57 -9.89 23.80
N GLU A 48 -6.83 -9.42 22.57
CA GLU A 48 -8.19 -9.19 22.06
C GLU A 48 -9.01 -10.49 21.99
N VAL A 49 -8.45 -11.55 21.40
CA VAL A 49 -9.13 -12.86 21.29
C VAL A 49 -9.41 -13.44 22.68
N GLN A 50 -8.48 -13.28 23.62
CA GLN A 50 -8.71 -13.72 25.00
C GLN A 50 -9.79 -12.89 25.69
N LEU A 51 -9.83 -11.56 25.47
CA LEU A 51 -10.89 -10.71 26.00
C LEU A 51 -12.26 -11.16 25.48
N GLU A 52 -12.39 -11.48 24.19
CA GLU A 52 -13.63 -12.03 23.62
C GLU A 52 -14.03 -13.36 24.26
N ARG A 53 -13.06 -14.27 24.41
CA ARG A 53 -13.26 -15.58 25.03
C ARG A 53 -13.76 -15.48 26.47
N ILE A 54 -13.10 -14.69 27.32
CA ILE A 54 -13.53 -14.51 28.73
C ILE A 54 -14.86 -13.78 28.82
N THR A 55 -15.18 -12.91 27.85
CA THR A 55 -16.49 -12.24 27.75
C THR A 55 -17.61 -13.22 27.46
N LEU A 56 -17.37 -14.18 26.55
CA LEU A 56 -18.33 -15.26 26.26
C LEU A 56 -18.60 -16.09 27.51
N VAL A 57 -17.54 -16.45 28.25
CA VAL A 57 -17.67 -17.19 29.52
C VAL A 57 -18.44 -16.37 30.55
N TYR A 58 -18.09 -15.09 30.73
CA TYR A 58 -18.70 -14.20 31.68
C TYR A 58 -20.20 -13.99 31.42
N LEU A 59 -20.58 -13.66 30.18
CA LEU A 59 -21.99 -13.44 29.80
C LEU A 59 -22.83 -14.72 29.83
N SER A 60 -22.20 -15.90 29.75
CA SER A 60 -22.88 -17.19 29.93
C SER A 60 -23.11 -17.57 31.40
N ASP A 61 -22.42 -16.91 32.33
CA ASP A 61 -22.52 -17.18 33.76
C ASP A 61 -23.81 -16.55 34.32
N GLN A 62 -24.55 -17.32 35.12
CA GLN A 62 -25.80 -16.88 35.72
C GLN A 62 -25.65 -15.63 36.60
N ARG A 63 -24.47 -15.43 37.20
CA ARG A 63 -24.16 -14.25 38.01
C ARG A 63 -24.17 -12.96 37.16
N SER A 64 -23.94 -13.04 35.85
CA SER A 64 -23.91 -11.88 34.92
C SER A 64 -25.30 -11.48 34.38
N LYS A 65 -26.37 -12.15 34.81
CA LYS A 65 -27.73 -12.03 34.25
C LYS A 65 -28.24 -10.59 34.09
N ASP A 66 -27.88 -9.68 35.00
CA ASP A 66 -28.37 -8.30 34.99
C ASP A 66 -27.67 -7.47 33.90
N LEU A 67 -26.38 -7.69 33.70
CA LEU A 67 -25.63 -7.10 32.59
C LEU A 67 -26.13 -7.67 31.26
N LEU A 68 -26.27 -8.99 31.15
CA LEU A 68 -26.79 -9.65 29.95
C LEU A 68 -28.20 -9.14 29.61
N SER A 69 -29.07 -9.02 30.61
CA SER A 69 -30.43 -8.46 30.42
C SER A 69 -30.38 -7.03 29.90
N THR A 70 -29.48 -6.21 30.43
CA THR A 70 -29.29 -4.82 30.01
C THR A 70 -28.75 -4.72 28.59
N LEU A 71 -27.74 -5.54 28.24
CA LEU A 71 -27.18 -5.65 26.90
C LEU A 71 -28.27 -6.02 25.87
N LEU A 72 -29.05 -7.06 26.17
CA LEU A 72 -30.11 -7.56 25.30
C LEU A 72 -31.30 -6.60 25.12
N LYS A 73 -31.45 -5.55 25.94
CA LYS A 73 -32.50 -4.54 25.71
C LYS A 73 -32.33 -3.85 24.35
N SER A 74 -31.08 -3.65 23.92
CA SER A 74 -30.74 -3.00 22.66
C SER A 74 -30.98 -3.87 21.42
N PHE A 75 -31.15 -5.19 21.56
CA PHE A 75 -31.25 -6.09 20.40
C PHE A 75 -32.69 -6.23 19.89
N PRO A 76 -32.88 -6.52 18.59
CA PRO A 76 -34.16 -7.00 18.05
C PRO A 76 -34.66 -8.23 18.80
N LYS A 77 -35.99 -8.36 18.97
CA LYS A 77 -36.63 -9.44 19.74
C LYS A 77 -36.17 -10.85 19.30
N ASN A 78 -36.01 -11.04 17.99
CA ASN A 78 -35.61 -12.33 17.40
C ASN A 78 -34.15 -12.68 17.72
N LEU A 79 -33.27 -11.67 17.74
CA LEU A 79 -31.85 -11.84 18.08
C LEU A 79 -31.62 -12.16 19.55
N LYS A 80 -32.46 -11.66 20.47
CA LYS A 80 -32.31 -11.94 21.91
C LYS A 80 -32.32 -13.44 22.21
N LYS A 81 -33.11 -14.22 21.46
CA LYS A 81 -33.21 -15.67 21.63
C LYS A 81 -31.97 -16.37 21.08
N ASN A 82 -31.54 -16.02 19.87
CA ASN A 82 -30.39 -16.63 19.21
C ASN A 82 -29.09 -16.29 19.95
N PHE A 83 -28.90 -15.04 20.35
CA PHE A 83 -27.75 -14.63 21.15
C PHE A 83 -27.65 -15.43 22.47
N ARG A 84 -28.78 -15.63 23.16
CA ARG A 84 -28.82 -16.49 24.37
C ARG A 84 -28.45 -17.94 24.05
N ALA A 85 -28.89 -18.47 22.91
CA ALA A 85 -28.54 -19.82 22.48
C ALA A 85 -27.05 -19.95 22.16
N ASN A 86 -26.46 -18.93 21.51
CA ASN A 86 -25.05 -18.88 21.16
C ASN A 86 -24.13 -18.94 22.38
N ILE A 87 -24.53 -18.32 23.50
CA ILE A 87 -23.71 -18.25 24.71
C ILE A 87 -24.00 -19.35 25.75
N THR A 88 -25.05 -20.16 25.61
CA THR A 88 -25.43 -21.16 26.64
C THR A 88 -25.46 -22.61 26.12
N GLY A 89 -25.44 -22.83 24.81
CA GLY A 89 -25.66 -24.15 24.18
C GLY A 89 -24.43 -24.80 23.54
N ALA A 90 -24.67 -25.71 22.58
CA ALA A 90 -23.62 -26.38 21.82
C ALA A 90 -22.76 -25.42 21.00
N TYR A 91 -23.35 -24.32 20.53
CA TYR A 91 -22.65 -23.29 19.77
C TYR A 91 -21.58 -22.58 20.60
N ARG A 92 -21.85 -22.31 21.88
CA ARG A 92 -20.85 -21.78 22.83
C ARG A 92 -19.59 -22.65 22.86
N LYS A 93 -19.75 -23.99 22.81
CA LYS A 93 -18.60 -24.91 22.79
C LYS A 93 -17.79 -24.77 21.51
N VAL A 94 -18.45 -24.54 20.37
CA VAL A 94 -17.79 -24.27 19.08
C VAL A 94 -17.04 -22.95 19.15
N LEU A 95 -17.67 -21.88 19.66
CA LEU A 95 -17.03 -20.57 19.82
C LEU A 95 -15.79 -20.64 20.73
N LEU A 96 -15.91 -21.29 21.89
CA LEU A 96 -14.77 -21.52 22.79
C LEU A 96 -13.66 -22.31 22.10
N GLY A 97 -14.01 -23.35 21.34
CA GLY A 97 -13.04 -24.11 20.54
C GLY A 97 -12.36 -23.27 19.45
N ASN A 98 -13.08 -22.37 18.79
CA ASN A 98 -12.53 -21.45 17.80
C ASN A 98 -11.57 -20.44 18.43
N PHE A 99 -11.91 -19.89 19.60
CA PHE A 99 -10.99 -19.03 20.35
C PHE A 99 -9.75 -19.78 20.81
N ASP A 100 -9.90 -20.99 21.34
CA ASP A 100 -8.77 -21.82 21.76
C ASP A 100 -7.86 -22.14 20.55
N ALA A 101 -8.44 -22.46 19.39
CA ALA A 101 -7.70 -22.69 18.15
C ALA A 101 -6.99 -21.43 17.64
N LYS A 102 -7.67 -20.27 17.67
CA LYS A 102 -7.08 -19.01 17.22
C LYS A 102 -5.98 -18.52 18.15
N LEU A 103 -6.16 -18.64 19.46
CA LEU A 103 -5.11 -18.38 20.44
C LEU A 103 -3.93 -19.31 20.22
N PHE A 104 -4.15 -20.59 19.94
CA PHE A 104 -3.08 -21.52 19.60
C PHE A 104 -2.32 -21.11 18.33
N GLU A 105 -3.02 -20.73 17.26
CA GLU A 105 -2.43 -20.22 16.01
C GLU A 105 -1.58 -18.96 16.25
N LEU A 106 -2.14 -17.95 16.92
CA LEU A 106 -1.44 -16.69 17.21
C LEU A 106 -0.24 -16.91 18.13
N ASN A 107 -0.37 -17.77 19.14
CA ASN A 107 0.77 -18.14 20.00
C ASN A 107 1.83 -18.92 19.20
N LEU A 108 1.42 -19.78 18.27
CA LEU A 108 2.36 -20.49 17.40
C LEU A 108 3.13 -19.51 16.52
N ASP A 109 2.45 -18.51 15.96
CA ASP A 109 3.07 -17.51 15.10
C ASP A 109 3.96 -16.56 15.88
N VAL A 110 3.51 -16.01 17.01
CA VAL A 110 4.37 -15.16 17.86
C VAL A 110 5.59 -15.94 18.36
N THR A 111 5.45 -17.21 18.74
CA THR A 111 6.58 -18.04 19.17
C THR A 111 7.56 -18.35 18.04
N LYS A 112 7.11 -18.49 16.78
CA LYS A 112 8.02 -18.62 15.63
C LYS A 112 8.85 -17.34 15.45
N LEU A 113 8.22 -16.18 15.60
CA LEU A 113 8.87 -14.89 15.42
C LEU A 113 9.84 -14.55 16.56
N VAL A 114 9.42 -14.75 17.83
CA VAL A 114 10.24 -14.39 18.98
C VAL A 114 11.25 -15.48 19.36
N GLY A 115 10.98 -16.75 19.05
CA GLY A 115 11.83 -17.88 19.44
C GLY A 115 13.21 -17.90 18.76
N GLN A 116 13.46 -16.99 17.82
CA GLN A 116 14.74 -16.77 17.15
C GLN A 116 15.55 -15.62 17.79
N SER A 117 14.97 -14.81 18.68
CA SER A 117 15.63 -13.68 19.37
C SER A 117 15.39 -13.72 20.89
N PRO A 118 16.45 -13.74 21.71
CA PRO A 118 16.35 -13.62 23.17
C PRO A 118 15.64 -12.34 23.64
N GLU A 119 15.87 -11.22 22.95
CA GLU A 119 15.29 -9.91 23.27
C GLU A 119 13.77 -9.89 23.05
N LEU A 120 13.31 -10.46 21.93
CA LEU A 120 11.88 -10.57 21.63
C LEU A 120 11.19 -11.60 22.52
N THR A 121 11.89 -12.67 22.90
CA THR A 121 11.40 -13.64 23.89
C THR A 121 11.21 -12.97 25.26
N GLU A 122 12.16 -12.13 25.66
CA GLU A 122 12.07 -11.32 26.88
C GLU A 122 10.91 -10.32 26.82
N LEU A 123 10.70 -9.65 25.67
CA LEU A 123 9.56 -8.75 25.47
C LEU A 123 8.21 -9.46 25.62
N LEU A 124 8.06 -10.65 25.01
CA LEU A 124 6.83 -11.43 25.14
C LEU A 124 6.60 -11.87 26.60
N LEU A 125 7.65 -12.29 27.30
CA LEU A 125 7.57 -12.67 28.71
C LEU A 125 7.17 -11.47 29.59
N GLN A 126 7.83 -10.32 29.42
CA GLN A 126 7.50 -9.08 30.14
C GLN A 126 6.06 -8.65 29.88
N THR A 127 5.59 -8.79 28.64
CA THR A 127 4.21 -8.47 28.29
C THR A 127 3.22 -9.42 28.95
N ALA A 128 3.53 -10.73 28.96
CA ALA A 128 2.72 -11.71 29.68
C ALA A 128 2.73 -11.49 31.21
N GLU A 129 3.83 -10.98 31.78
CA GLU A 129 3.96 -10.60 33.19
C GLU A 129 3.19 -9.30 33.52
N ALA A 130 3.18 -8.33 32.61
CA ALA A 130 2.47 -7.05 32.77
C ALA A 130 0.96 -7.15 32.47
N THR A 131 0.54 -8.16 31.72
CA THR A 131 -0.87 -8.37 31.38
C THR A 131 -1.63 -8.83 32.63
N PRO A 132 -2.75 -8.18 33.00
CA PRO A 132 -3.50 -8.55 34.18
C PRO A 132 -4.29 -9.85 33.99
N PHE A 133 -4.40 -10.64 35.07
CA PHE A 133 -5.29 -11.80 35.12
C PHE A 133 -6.76 -11.41 34.82
N PRO A 134 -7.54 -12.19 34.04
CA PRO A 134 -7.20 -13.46 33.36
C PRO A 134 -6.79 -13.31 31.87
N LEU A 135 -6.41 -12.11 31.43
CA LEU A 135 -5.97 -11.87 30.04
C LEU A 135 -4.61 -12.49 29.75
N ASP A 136 -3.76 -12.58 30.76
CA ASP A 136 -2.43 -13.20 30.72
C ASP A 136 -2.44 -14.71 30.40
N LEU A 137 -3.53 -15.41 30.71
CA LEU A 137 -3.72 -16.81 30.36
C LEU A 137 -3.65 -17.07 28.84
N ALA A 138 -3.82 -16.03 28.01
CA ALA A 138 -3.70 -16.11 26.57
C ALA A 138 -2.30 -16.54 26.10
N PHE A 139 -1.26 -16.29 26.90
CA PHE A 139 0.14 -16.56 26.55
C PHE A 139 0.64 -17.95 26.97
N SER A 140 -0.19 -18.77 27.64
CA SER A 140 0.25 -20.04 28.23
C SER A 140 0.83 -21.02 27.22
N SER A 141 0.24 -21.14 26.02
CA SER A 141 0.74 -22.07 24.98
C SER A 141 2.05 -21.61 24.36
N GLY A 142 2.20 -20.30 24.09
CA GLY A 142 3.43 -19.71 23.58
C GLY A 142 4.59 -19.82 24.57
N LEU A 143 4.35 -19.45 25.84
CA LEU A 143 5.35 -19.59 26.90
C LEU A 143 5.75 -21.04 27.16
N LYS A 144 4.82 -21.99 27.06
CA LYS A 144 5.12 -23.42 27.21
C LYS A 144 6.08 -23.89 26.12
N LYS A 145 5.79 -23.54 24.86
CA LYS A 145 6.65 -23.87 23.73
C LYS A 145 8.03 -23.22 23.83
N LEU A 146 8.11 -21.96 24.26
CA LEU A 146 9.37 -21.28 24.52
C LEU A 146 10.16 -21.93 25.66
N GLY A 147 9.49 -22.35 26.73
CA GLY A 147 10.10 -23.11 27.83
C GLY A 147 10.64 -24.47 27.39
N GLU A 148 9.93 -25.19 26.52
CA GLU A 148 10.38 -26.45 25.91
C GLU A 148 11.61 -26.23 25.01
N MET A 149 11.58 -25.19 24.16
CA MET A 149 12.71 -24.80 23.31
C MET A 149 13.94 -24.42 24.14
N ALA A 150 13.78 -23.60 25.18
CA ALA A 150 14.85 -23.20 26.08
C ALA A 150 15.45 -24.41 26.83
N SER A 151 14.59 -25.32 27.33
CA SER A 151 15.03 -26.53 28.02
C SER A 151 15.81 -27.47 27.08
N PHE A 152 15.38 -27.60 25.82
CA PHE A 152 16.06 -28.39 24.80
C PHE A 152 17.43 -27.80 24.41
N GLN A 153 17.51 -26.49 24.25
CA GLN A 153 18.78 -25.77 23.99
C GLN A 153 19.77 -25.92 25.16
N MET A 154 19.29 -25.88 26.41
CA MET A 154 20.11 -26.12 27.60
C MET A 154 20.63 -27.57 27.67
N ALA A 155 19.82 -28.56 27.28
CA ALA A 155 20.22 -29.97 27.25
C ALA A 155 21.28 -30.27 26.18
N GLN A 156 21.28 -29.55 25.04
CA GLN A 156 22.30 -29.69 23.98
C GLN A 156 23.63 -29.03 24.32
N ARG A 157 23.66 -28.01 25.19
CA ARG A 157 24.87 -27.23 25.55
C ARG A 157 25.60 -27.74 26.81
N ALA A 158 25.22 -28.90 27.35
CA ALA A 158 25.80 -29.46 28.58
C ALA A 158 27.31 -29.82 28.49
N SER A 159 27.97 -29.63 27.35
CA SER A 159 29.42 -29.80 27.18
C SER A 159 30.25 -28.51 27.24
N ASP A 160 29.65 -27.32 27.17
CA ASP A 160 30.37 -26.04 27.20
C ASP A 160 29.80 -25.10 28.28
N ALA A 161 30.70 -24.42 29.00
CA ALA A 161 30.36 -23.59 30.16
C ALA A 161 29.23 -22.58 29.86
N GLY A 162 28.17 -22.63 30.69
CA GLY A 162 26.85 -22.07 30.38
C GLY A 162 26.72 -20.55 30.41
N ASN A 163 25.80 -20.03 29.58
CA ASN A 163 25.33 -18.65 29.58
C ASN A 163 24.31 -18.42 30.74
N PRO A 164 24.63 -17.62 31.77
CA PRO A 164 23.76 -17.38 32.92
C PRO A 164 22.43 -16.69 32.55
N ALA A 165 22.40 -15.89 31.48
CA ALA A 165 21.20 -15.18 31.05
C ALA A 165 20.13 -16.12 30.50
N ALA A 166 20.54 -17.13 29.73
CA ALA A 166 19.62 -18.14 29.18
C ALA A 166 19.01 -19.03 30.28
N ALA A 167 19.81 -19.39 31.29
CA ALA A 167 19.33 -20.14 32.47
C ALA A 167 18.33 -19.33 33.30
N ASN A 168 18.59 -18.03 33.49
CA ASN A 168 17.67 -17.12 34.18
C ASN A 168 16.35 -16.94 33.41
N LEU A 169 16.41 -16.74 32.09
CA LEU A 169 15.22 -16.62 31.24
C LEU A 169 14.37 -17.91 31.27
N CYS A 170 15.00 -19.08 31.14
CA CYS A 170 14.30 -20.37 31.24
C CYS A 170 13.61 -20.54 32.60
N THR A 171 14.29 -20.17 33.69
CA THR A 171 13.72 -20.23 35.05
C THR A 171 12.53 -19.28 35.20
N ARG A 172 12.61 -18.05 34.67
CA ARG A 172 11.48 -17.10 34.70
C ARG A 172 10.29 -17.60 33.89
N ILE A 173 10.51 -18.13 32.68
CA ILE A 173 9.44 -18.73 31.87
C ILE A 173 8.76 -19.87 32.63
N GLN A 174 9.53 -20.77 33.25
CA GLN A 174 9.00 -21.88 34.04
C GLN A 174 8.20 -21.39 35.27
N ASN A 175 8.69 -20.36 35.97
CA ASN A 175 7.97 -19.78 37.10
C ASN A 175 6.67 -19.12 36.65
N ARG A 176 6.68 -18.38 35.54
CA ARG A 176 5.46 -17.76 35.00
C ARG A 176 4.45 -18.82 34.56
N LEU A 177 4.89 -19.90 33.91
CA LEU A 177 4.02 -21.03 33.55
C LEU A 177 3.33 -21.66 34.78
N LYS A 178 4.07 -21.90 35.86
CA LYS A 178 3.47 -22.40 37.12
C LYS A 178 2.42 -21.44 37.68
N THR A 179 2.69 -20.13 37.62
CA THR A 179 1.72 -19.11 38.04
C THR A 179 0.46 -19.17 37.17
N LEU A 180 0.61 -19.20 35.84
CA LEU A 180 -0.52 -19.28 34.89
C LEU A 180 -1.33 -20.57 35.05
N GLU A 181 -0.68 -21.71 35.31
CA GLU A 181 -1.37 -22.98 35.61
C GLU A 181 -2.20 -22.87 36.89
N SER A 182 -1.66 -22.26 37.95
CA SER A 182 -2.39 -22.03 39.20
C SER A 182 -3.57 -21.07 39.00
N GLU A 183 -3.39 -20.03 38.19
CA GLU A 183 -4.37 -19.00 37.91
C GLU A 183 -5.48 -19.48 36.98
N GLY A 184 -5.17 -20.33 36.00
CA GLY A 184 -6.15 -20.90 35.07
C GLY A 184 -7.24 -21.73 35.76
N SER A 185 -6.98 -22.20 36.99
CA SER A 185 -7.95 -22.94 37.81
C SER A 185 -8.85 -22.05 38.68
N LYS A 186 -8.54 -20.74 38.81
CA LYS A 186 -9.29 -19.81 39.66
C LYS A 186 -10.58 -19.37 38.98
N ASP A 187 -11.60 -19.06 39.78
CA ASP A 187 -12.81 -18.40 39.29
C ASP A 187 -12.50 -16.98 38.83
N GLN A 188 -12.75 -16.71 37.55
CA GLN A 188 -12.40 -15.44 36.90
C GLN A 188 -13.50 -14.38 37.04
N TYR A 189 -14.67 -14.75 37.56
CA TYR A 189 -15.89 -13.95 37.43
C TYR A 189 -15.79 -12.52 37.97
N GLU A 190 -15.34 -12.32 39.22
CA GLU A 190 -15.27 -10.98 39.82
C GLU A 190 -14.23 -10.10 39.14
N VAL A 191 -13.16 -10.69 38.60
CA VAL A 191 -12.12 -9.96 37.88
C VAL A 191 -12.62 -9.50 36.51
N VAL A 192 -13.30 -10.38 35.77
CA VAL A 192 -13.92 -10.01 34.48
C VAL A 192 -15.05 -8.98 34.67
N LYS A 193 -15.83 -9.10 35.74
CA LYS A 193 -16.84 -8.09 36.11
C LYS A 193 -16.22 -6.71 36.34
N ALA A 194 -15.04 -6.63 36.98
CA ALA A 194 -14.34 -5.37 37.19
C ALA A 194 -13.88 -4.71 35.88
N ILE A 195 -13.48 -5.52 34.87
CA ILE A 195 -13.14 -5.02 33.52
C ILE A 195 -14.31 -4.25 32.89
N TYR A 196 -15.55 -4.67 33.19
CA TYR A 196 -16.77 -4.10 32.61
C TYR A 196 -17.49 -3.06 33.48
N ALA A 197 -17.05 -2.84 34.72
CA ALA A 197 -17.76 -1.96 35.67
C ALA A 197 -17.84 -0.50 35.21
N SER A 198 -16.87 -0.02 34.44
CA SER A 198 -16.80 1.37 33.94
C SER A 198 -17.00 1.51 32.43
N LYS A 199 -17.18 0.40 31.70
CA LYS A 199 -17.31 0.41 30.23
C LYS A 199 -18.75 0.66 29.79
N LYS A 200 -18.91 1.30 28.63
CA LYS A 200 -20.22 1.41 27.99
C LYS A 200 -20.62 0.06 27.42
N LEU A 201 -21.93 -0.19 27.29
CA LEU A 201 -22.44 -1.43 26.67
C LEU A 201 -21.92 -1.64 25.24
N SER A 202 -21.66 -0.55 24.50
CA SER A 202 -21.09 -0.58 23.15
C SER A 202 -19.60 -0.97 23.10
N GLU A 203 -18.93 -1.04 24.25
CA GLU A 203 -17.51 -1.37 24.38
C GLU A 203 -17.31 -2.82 24.85
N ILE A 204 -18.39 -3.58 25.04
CA ILE A 204 -18.32 -5.01 25.36
C ILE A 204 -18.15 -5.78 24.04
N PRO A 205 -17.07 -6.55 23.87
CA PRO A 205 -16.78 -7.24 22.61
C PRO A 205 -17.65 -8.50 22.47
N ILE A 206 -18.73 -8.39 21.70
CA ILE A 206 -19.74 -9.43 21.52
C ILE A 206 -19.94 -9.79 20.05
N TRP A 207 -18.86 -10.08 19.33
CA TRP A 207 -18.91 -10.34 17.88
C TRP A 207 -19.84 -11.50 17.49
N TRP A 208 -20.08 -12.50 18.36
CA TRP A 208 -21.07 -13.57 18.12
C TRP A 208 -22.52 -13.06 18.11
N TYR A 209 -22.72 -11.75 18.31
CA TYR A 209 -23.92 -11.05 17.86
C TYR A 209 -24.14 -11.30 16.36
N ASP A 210 -23.10 -11.20 15.53
CA ASP A 210 -23.14 -11.45 14.09
C ASP A 210 -23.58 -12.90 13.82
N ASP A 211 -23.03 -13.87 14.55
CA ASP A 211 -23.46 -15.26 14.49
C ASP A 211 -24.95 -15.46 14.85
N ALA A 212 -25.47 -14.67 15.79
CA ALA A 212 -26.89 -14.72 16.17
C ALA A 212 -27.81 -14.16 15.07
N GLN A 213 -27.26 -13.35 14.16
CA GLN A 213 -27.96 -12.83 12.98
C GLN A 213 -28.27 -13.94 11.97
N TYR A 214 -27.35 -14.88 11.74
CA TYR A 214 -27.54 -15.98 10.78
C TYR A 214 -28.62 -17.02 11.20
N ASP A 215 -28.94 -17.11 12.49
CA ASP A 215 -30.01 -17.99 13.00
C ASP A 215 -31.42 -17.35 12.92
N VAL A 216 -31.55 -16.14 12.37
CA VAL A 216 -32.84 -15.54 12.04
C VAL A 216 -33.28 -16.07 10.68
N GLY A 217 -34.48 -16.64 10.57
CA GLY A 217 -34.96 -17.13 9.27
C GLY A 217 -35.08 -16.00 8.24
N TYR A 218 -34.62 -16.26 7.01
CA TYR A 218 -34.74 -15.32 5.90
C TYR A 218 -36.22 -15.06 5.54
N VAL A 219 -36.51 -13.80 5.27
CA VAL A 219 -37.75 -13.36 4.64
C VAL A 219 -37.54 -13.44 3.13
N THR A 220 -37.85 -14.60 2.57
CA THR A 220 -37.68 -14.91 1.13
C THR A 220 -38.80 -14.34 0.26
N HIS A 221 -39.92 -13.95 0.87
CA HIS A 221 -41.07 -13.37 0.18
C HIS A 221 -41.52 -12.12 0.95
N GLY A 222 -41.33 -10.95 0.33
CA GLY A 222 -41.79 -9.66 0.85
C GLY A 222 -43.09 -9.21 0.21
N GLU A 223 -43.67 -8.13 0.74
CA GLU A 223 -44.80 -7.44 0.11
C GLU A 223 -44.45 -7.08 -1.34
N ASN A 224 -45.35 -7.39 -2.27
CA ASN A 224 -45.19 -7.00 -3.66
C ASN A 224 -46.17 -5.85 -3.94
N PRO A 225 -45.73 -4.59 -3.79
CA PRO A 225 -46.61 -3.44 -3.97
C PRO A 225 -47.09 -3.35 -5.43
N PRO A 226 -48.21 -2.66 -5.69
CA PRO A 226 -48.63 -2.37 -7.06
C PRO A 226 -47.50 -1.66 -7.80
N ALA A 227 -47.23 -2.08 -9.04
CA ALA A 227 -46.22 -1.45 -9.87
C ALA A 227 -46.46 0.08 -9.94
N PRO A 228 -45.40 0.90 -9.76
CA PRO A 228 -45.57 2.34 -9.78
C PRO A 228 -46.01 2.81 -11.16
N THR A 229 -46.96 3.74 -11.19
CA THR A 229 -47.30 4.46 -12.41
C THR A 229 -46.24 5.51 -12.72
N GLN A 230 -46.14 5.91 -13.99
CA GLN A 230 -45.27 7.00 -14.41
C GLN A 230 -45.56 8.27 -13.58
N LYS A 231 -44.49 8.85 -13.01
CA LYS A 231 -44.54 10.07 -12.20
C LYS A 231 -44.48 11.32 -13.09
N GLY A 232 -44.80 12.46 -12.49
CA GLY A 232 -44.57 13.77 -13.13
C GLY A 232 -43.07 14.03 -13.33
N ARG A 233 -42.75 14.79 -14.39
CA ARG A 233 -41.37 15.19 -14.72
C ARG A 233 -40.80 16.11 -13.64
N LYS A 234 -39.56 15.85 -13.19
CA LYS A 234 -38.82 16.68 -12.22
C LYS A 234 -37.51 17.23 -12.80
N ASN A 235 -36.79 18.07 -12.06
CA ASN A 235 -35.48 18.56 -12.48
C ASN A 235 -34.45 17.42 -12.53
N TRP A 236 -34.43 16.58 -11.48
CA TRP A 236 -33.42 15.53 -11.32
C TRP A 236 -34.04 14.16 -11.00
N THR A 237 -33.50 13.11 -11.62
CA THR A 237 -33.69 11.73 -11.18
C THR A 237 -32.32 11.10 -10.94
N VAL A 238 -32.12 10.57 -9.74
CA VAL A 238 -30.93 9.81 -9.34
C VAL A 238 -31.32 8.34 -9.23
N LEU A 239 -30.69 7.49 -10.05
CA LEU A 239 -30.88 6.05 -10.10
C LEU A 239 -29.66 5.36 -9.50
N ILE A 240 -29.83 4.64 -8.40
CA ILE A 240 -28.74 3.94 -7.71
C ILE A 240 -28.93 2.44 -7.86
N PHE A 241 -27.99 1.78 -8.52
CA PHE A 241 -27.90 0.34 -8.66
C PHE A 241 -26.94 -0.19 -7.58
N LEU A 242 -27.53 -0.63 -6.46
CA LEU A 242 -26.84 -0.98 -5.22
C LEU A 242 -26.77 -2.50 -5.09
N ASN A 243 -25.68 -3.10 -5.58
CA ASN A 243 -25.48 -4.53 -5.44
C ASN A 243 -24.83 -4.82 -4.07
N ALA A 244 -25.64 -5.28 -3.12
CA ALA A 244 -25.26 -5.63 -1.76
C ALA A 244 -25.32 -7.16 -1.52
N ASP A 245 -25.37 -7.97 -2.57
CA ASP A 245 -25.22 -9.43 -2.48
C ASP A 245 -23.72 -9.81 -2.42
N ASN A 246 -23.05 -9.37 -1.35
CA ASN A 246 -21.63 -9.61 -1.05
C ASN A 246 -21.26 -9.01 0.34
N ASP A 247 -19.97 -8.99 0.67
CA ASP A 247 -19.44 -8.49 1.93
C ASP A 247 -19.60 -6.99 2.20
N LEU A 248 -20.17 -6.23 1.26
CA LEU A 248 -20.50 -4.82 1.43
C LEU A 248 -21.96 -4.57 1.85
N GLU A 249 -22.80 -5.58 2.06
CA GLU A 249 -24.23 -5.39 2.38
C GLU A 249 -24.49 -4.37 3.49
N THR A 250 -23.76 -4.47 4.60
CA THR A 250 -23.90 -3.55 5.73
C THR A 250 -23.62 -2.09 5.33
N SER A 251 -22.70 -1.86 4.39
CA SER A 251 -22.44 -0.53 3.85
C SER A 251 -23.56 -0.05 2.95
N GLY A 252 -24.04 -0.89 2.03
CA GLY A 252 -25.17 -0.56 1.15
C GLY A 252 -26.43 -0.15 1.92
N MET A 253 -26.71 -0.83 3.04
CA MET A 253 -27.80 -0.47 3.94
C MET A 253 -27.59 0.88 4.63
N LYS A 254 -26.35 1.24 4.98
CA LYS A 254 -26.04 2.55 5.57
C LYS A 254 -26.18 3.66 4.52
N ASP A 255 -25.73 3.42 3.30
CA ASP A 255 -25.84 4.38 2.20
C ASP A 255 -27.30 4.67 1.86
N LEU A 256 -28.16 3.66 1.87
CA LEU A 256 -29.61 3.88 1.71
C LEU A 256 -30.18 4.78 2.84
N ASN A 257 -29.77 4.59 4.10
CA ASN A 257 -30.15 5.47 5.20
C ASN A 257 -29.55 6.90 5.04
N GLU A 258 -28.35 7.04 4.47
CA GLU A 258 -27.78 8.35 4.16
C GLU A 258 -28.61 9.09 3.09
N MET A 259 -29.09 8.37 2.08
CA MET A 259 -30.00 8.91 1.07
C MET A 259 -31.34 9.32 1.69
N GLU A 260 -31.87 8.55 2.65
CA GLU A 260 -33.09 8.90 3.40
C GLU A 260 -32.94 10.20 4.20
N CYS A 261 -31.74 10.59 4.62
CA CYS A 261 -31.54 11.90 5.26
C CYS A 261 -31.89 13.09 4.34
N ILE A 262 -31.88 12.90 3.03
CA ILE A 262 -32.23 13.87 1.99
C ILE A 262 -33.66 13.65 1.48
N GLY A 263 -33.95 12.42 1.04
CA GLY A 263 -35.23 11.98 0.48
C GLY A 263 -35.60 12.61 -0.86
N SER A 264 -36.47 11.94 -1.62
CA SER A 264 -37.13 12.51 -2.80
C SER A 264 -38.05 13.66 -2.41
N ASP A 265 -38.18 14.67 -3.27
CA ASP A 265 -39.04 15.85 -3.09
C ASP A 265 -39.62 16.34 -4.42
N GLU A 266 -40.21 17.53 -4.48
CA GLU A 266 -40.82 18.07 -5.71
C GLU A 266 -39.83 18.28 -6.87
N ASN A 267 -38.52 18.41 -6.59
CA ASN A 267 -37.50 18.72 -7.59
C ASN A 267 -36.63 17.51 -7.95
N MET A 268 -36.53 16.52 -7.05
CA MET A 268 -35.65 15.37 -7.22
C MET A 268 -36.36 14.04 -6.93
N ASN A 269 -36.14 13.04 -7.79
CA ASN A 269 -36.38 11.63 -7.48
C ASN A 269 -35.07 10.97 -7.05
N ILE A 270 -35.09 10.22 -5.96
CA ILE A 270 -34.02 9.29 -5.58
C ILE A 270 -34.61 7.89 -5.59
N VAL A 271 -34.07 7.02 -6.44
CA VAL A 271 -34.59 5.67 -6.68
C VAL A 271 -33.46 4.66 -6.57
N VAL A 272 -33.65 3.64 -5.74
CA VAL A 272 -32.62 2.64 -5.42
C VAL A 272 -33.12 1.26 -5.81
N GLN A 273 -32.37 0.53 -6.62
CA GLN A 273 -32.49 -0.93 -6.70
C GLN A 273 -31.39 -1.52 -5.83
N ILE A 274 -31.77 -2.26 -4.80
CA ILE A 274 -30.86 -2.91 -3.87
C ILE A 274 -31.09 -4.42 -3.89
N ASP A 275 -30.00 -5.18 -3.89
CA ASP A 275 -30.02 -6.63 -3.76
C ASP A 275 -29.23 -7.07 -2.53
N ARG A 276 -29.82 -7.93 -1.70
CA ARG A 276 -29.24 -8.34 -0.41
C ARG A 276 -28.91 -9.81 -0.38
N GLN A 277 -27.77 -10.12 0.22
CA GLN A 277 -27.21 -11.47 0.25
C GLN A 277 -27.98 -12.45 1.11
N LYS A 278 -27.68 -13.73 0.91
CA LYS A 278 -28.19 -14.83 1.74
C LYS A 278 -27.06 -15.53 2.50
N GLY A 279 -26.73 -15.04 3.69
CA GLY A 279 -25.99 -15.83 4.69
C GLY A 279 -24.49 -15.99 4.44
N SER A 280 -23.84 -14.90 4.09
CA SER A 280 -22.39 -14.82 3.86
C SER A 280 -21.76 -13.70 4.71
N ARG A 281 -20.43 -13.56 4.64
CA ARG A 281 -19.71 -12.50 5.37
C ARG A 281 -20.31 -11.14 4.97
N GLY A 282 -20.71 -10.32 5.95
CA GLY A 282 -21.27 -8.99 5.70
C GLY A 282 -22.80 -8.88 5.85
N ASP A 283 -23.49 -10.03 5.97
CA ASP A 283 -24.95 -10.13 6.18
C ASP A 283 -25.37 -9.39 7.46
N THR A 284 -26.54 -8.75 7.44
CA THR A 284 -27.05 -7.93 8.54
C THR A 284 -28.55 -8.09 8.73
N VAL A 285 -29.03 -8.12 9.97
CA VAL A 285 -30.49 -8.12 10.26
C VAL A 285 -30.98 -6.80 10.84
N GLU A 286 -30.18 -5.74 10.76
CA GLU A 286 -30.52 -4.41 11.30
C GLU A 286 -31.87 -3.88 10.74
N ASP A 287 -32.14 -4.14 9.46
CA ASP A 287 -33.39 -3.82 8.77
C ASP A 287 -34.24 -5.06 8.46
N GLY A 288 -34.21 -6.05 9.36
CA GLY A 288 -34.83 -7.35 9.14
C GLY A 288 -34.03 -8.23 8.19
N ASN A 289 -34.35 -9.53 8.16
CA ASN A 289 -33.55 -10.52 7.43
C ASN A 289 -34.16 -10.85 6.06
N TRP A 290 -34.41 -9.83 5.22
CA TRP A 290 -34.94 -10.05 3.88
C TRP A 290 -33.82 -10.20 2.86
N ILE A 291 -34.05 -11.02 1.84
CA ILE A 291 -33.09 -11.32 0.77
C ILE A 291 -33.67 -10.96 -0.60
N GLY A 292 -32.81 -10.96 -1.62
CA GLY A 292 -33.15 -10.69 -3.00
C GLY A 292 -33.31 -9.20 -3.29
N THR A 293 -33.87 -8.89 -4.45
CA THR A 293 -33.78 -7.57 -5.06
C THR A 293 -35.06 -6.77 -4.86
N ARG A 294 -34.91 -5.50 -4.45
CA ARG A 294 -36.01 -4.57 -4.22
C ARG A 294 -35.73 -3.21 -4.85
N ARG A 295 -36.80 -2.50 -5.19
CA ARG A 295 -36.76 -1.11 -5.63
C ARG A 295 -37.47 -0.20 -4.64
N TYR A 296 -36.82 0.90 -4.29
CA TYR A 296 -37.33 1.90 -3.36
C TYR A 296 -37.42 3.28 -4.01
N GLU A 297 -38.53 3.98 -3.78
CA GLU A 297 -38.63 5.44 -3.90
C GLU A 297 -38.19 6.01 -2.55
N VAL A 298 -37.01 6.64 -2.49
CA VAL A 298 -36.42 7.03 -1.22
C VAL A 298 -37.20 8.18 -0.61
N THR A 299 -37.67 8.00 0.62
CA THR A 299 -38.41 9.02 1.38
C THR A 299 -37.56 9.58 2.49
N LYS A 300 -37.80 10.84 2.87
CA LYS A 300 -37.02 11.46 3.92
C LYS A 300 -37.26 10.78 5.27
N ASP A 301 -36.21 10.23 5.86
CA ASP A 301 -36.21 9.63 7.19
C ASP A 301 -34.86 9.84 7.89
N ARG A 302 -34.83 9.64 9.22
CA ARG A 302 -33.60 9.75 10.04
C ARG A 302 -33.45 8.61 11.04
N THR A 303 -34.27 7.57 10.92
CA THR A 303 -34.11 6.37 11.73
C THR A 303 -32.96 5.53 11.16
N LYS A 304 -32.68 4.40 11.80
CA LYS A 304 -31.67 3.43 11.34
C LYS A 304 -32.27 2.31 10.50
N LYS A 305 -33.58 2.39 10.21
CA LYS A 305 -34.31 1.40 9.46
C LYS A 305 -34.71 2.01 8.14
N ILE A 306 -34.76 1.20 7.10
CA ILE A 306 -35.20 1.64 5.79
C ILE A 306 -36.70 1.96 5.88
N ALA A 307 -37.01 3.26 5.87
CA ALA A 307 -38.38 3.77 5.89
C ALA A 307 -38.90 4.12 4.48
N SER A 308 -38.02 4.04 3.48
CA SER A 308 -38.30 4.30 2.08
C SER A 308 -39.45 3.46 1.54
N LYS A 309 -40.18 4.04 0.60
CA LYS A 309 -41.34 3.38 0.00
C LYS A 309 -40.87 2.27 -0.93
N LEU A 310 -41.13 1.02 -0.54
CA LEU A 310 -40.98 -0.14 -1.42
C LEU A 310 -41.92 0.03 -2.62
N VAL A 311 -41.37 0.02 -3.84
CA VAL A 311 -42.14 0.16 -5.07
C VAL A 311 -42.15 -1.09 -5.94
N MET A 312 -41.16 -1.98 -5.79
CA MET A 312 -41.18 -3.32 -6.39
C MET A 312 -40.36 -4.29 -5.53
N ASN A 313 -40.84 -5.53 -5.42
CA ASN A 313 -40.06 -6.67 -4.95
C ASN A 313 -39.82 -7.60 -6.16
N LEU A 314 -38.56 -7.77 -6.57
CA LEU A 314 -38.17 -8.46 -7.79
C LEU A 314 -37.73 -9.91 -7.57
N ASP A 315 -37.83 -10.37 -6.31
CA ASP A 315 -37.17 -11.58 -5.81
C ASP A 315 -35.66 -11.53 -6.13
N GLU A 316 -34.98 -12.66 -6.07
CA GLU A 316 -33.55 -12.76 -6.34
C GLU A 316 -33.19 -12.40 -7.79
N ARG A 317 -32.18 -11.53 -7.99
CA ARG A 317 -31.64 -11.17 -9.31
C ARG A 317 -30.12 -11.18 -9.29
N ASP A 318 -29.53 -11.63 -10.38
CA ASP A 318 -28.08 -11.59 -10.60
C ASP A 318 -27.66 -10.16 -10.99
N MET A 319 -27.22 -9.37 -10.02
CA MET A 319 -26.81 -7.98 -10.21
C MET A 319 -25.45 -7.84 -10.91
N GLY A 320 -24.75 -8.96 -11.14
CA GLY A 320 -23.63 -9.10 -12.06
C GLY A 320 -24.03 -9.29 -13.51
N ASN A 321 -25.34 -9.39 -13.82
CA ASN A 321 -25.87 -9.56 -15.17
C ASN A 321 -26.24 -8.22 -15.81
N ARG A 322 -25.68 -7.95 -17.00
CA ARG A 322 -25.93 -6.72 -17.77
C ARG A 322 -27.40 -6.40 -18.03
N LYS A 323 -28.26 -7.43 -18.10
CA LYS A 323 -29.70 -7.25 -18.32
C LYS A 323 -30.37 -6.58 -17.13
N GLU A 324 -29.97 -6.90 -15.91
CA GLU A 324 -30.57 -6.34 -14.70
C GLU A 324 -30.27 -4.84 -14.57
N LEU A 325 -29.03 -4.42 -14.86
CA LEU A 325 -28.69 -3.00 -14.96
C LEU A 325 -29.48 -2.31 -16.08
N ALA A 326 -29.56 -2.90 -17.27
CA ALA A 326 -30.30 -2.34 -18.39
C ALA A 326 -31.79 -2.14 -18.07
N GLU A 327 -32.42 -3.15 -17.45
CA GLU A 327 -33.82 -3.11 -17.05
C GLU A 327 -34.08 -2.06 -15.96
N PHE A 328 -33.19 -1.93 -14.98
CA PHE A 328 -33.29 -0.90 -13.95
C PHE A 328 -33.21 0.51 -14.53
N LEU A 329 -32.24 0.78 -15.40
CA LEU A 329 -32.06 2.09 -16.02
C LEU A 329 -33.26 2.46 -16.90
N GLN A 330 -33.72 1.56 -17.77
CA GLN A 330 -34.90 1.79 -18.60
C GLN A 330 -36.15 2.06 -17.74
N TRP A 331 -36.42 1.18 -16.78
CA TRP A 331 -37.57 1.33 -15.89
C TRP A 331 -37.51 2.63 -15.07
N GLY A 332 -36.34 2.99 -14.55
CA GLY A 332 -36.13 4.19 -13.75
C GLY A 332 -36.38 5.45 -14.57
N VAL A 333 -35.85 5.52 -15.79
CA VAL A 333 -36.06 6.65 -16.71
C VAL A 333 -37.53 6.81 -17.09
N GLU A 334 -38.22 5.71 -17.42
CA GLU A 334 -39.62 5.76 -17.85
C GLU A 334 -40.59 6.07 -16.71
N THR A 335 -40.32 5.53 -15.51
CA THR A 335 -41.18 5.68 -14.34
C THR A 335 -40.96 7.03 -13.65
N TYR A 336 -39.72 7.51 -13.61
CA TYR A 336 -39.32 8.75 -12.92
C TYR A 336 -38.70 9.74 -13.91
N PRO A 337 -39.49 10.30 -14.84
CA PRO A 337 -38.96 11.21 -15.84
C PRO A 337 -38.35 12.48 -15.21
N ALA A 338 -37.25 12.96 -15.77
CA ALA A 338 -36.59 14.19 -15.34
C ALA A 338 -35.90 14.92 -16.48
N ASP A 339 -35.46 16.16 -16.21
CA ASP A 339 -34.60 16.93 -17.10
C ASP A 339 -33.15 16.44 -17.09
N HIS A 340 -32.66 16.04 -15.92
CA HIS A 340 -31.32 15.49 -15.72
C HIS A 340 -31.35 14.13 -15.03
N PHE A 341 -30.48 13.22 -15.47
CA PHE A 341 -30.33 11.88 -14.94
C PHE A 341 -28.93 11.62 -14.39
N VAL A 342 -28.86 11.16 -13.14
CA VAL A 342 -27.66 10.61 -12.51
C VAL A 342 -27.85 9.11 -12.38
N ALA A 343 -26.88 8.32 -12.83
CA ALA A 343 -26.80 6.89 -12.56
C ALA A 343 -25.61 6.62 -11.63
N VAL A 344 -25.83 5.82 -10.58
CA VAL A 344 -24.79 5.36 -9.67
C VAL A 344 -24.72 3.85 -9.72
N VAL A 345 -23.54 3.29 -9.96
CA VAL A 345 -23.29 1.84 -9.85
C VAL A 345 -22.38 1.62 -8.66
N TRP A 346 -22.92 0.95 -7.64
CA TRP A 346 -22.31 0.79 -6.33
C TRP A 346 -21.95 -0.67 -6.09
N ASN A 347 -20.68 -0.97 -5.77
CA ASN A 347 -20.15 -2.27 -5.34
C ASN A 347 -18.60 -2.21 -5.17
N HIS A 348 -17.95 -3.37 -5.07
CA HIS A 348 -16.57 -3.58 -5.51
C HIS A 348 -16.34 -3.18 -6.97
N GLY A 349 -15.11 -2.74 -7.26
CA GLY A 349 -14.63 -2.45 -8.60
C GLY A 349 -13.22 -2.98 -8.82
N ALA A 350 -12.93 -3.34 -10.07
CA ALA A 350 -11.65 -3.88 -10.52
C ALA A 350 -11.15 -3.15 -11.78
N GLY A 351 -11.50 -1.87 -11.90
CA GLY A 351 -11.21 -1.05 -13.08
C GLY A 351 -11.82 -1.63 -14.34
N TRP A 352 -11.04 -1.71 -15.42
CA TRP A 352 -11.55 -2.19 -16.71
C TRP A 352 -12.02 -3.65 -16.68
N LYS A 353 -11.61 -4.43 -15.68
CA LYS A 353 -11.98 -5.85 -15.53
C LYS A 353 -13.45 -6.00 -15.17
N GLY A 354 -14.00 -5.10 -14.35
CA GLY A 354 -15.43 -5.06 -14.03
C GLY A 354 -15.79 -4.40 -12.71
N ILE A 355 -17.10 -4.43 -12.42
CA ILE A 355 -17.78 -3.83 -11.27
C ILE A 355 -19.03 -4.66 -10.93
N SER A 356 -19.63 -4.46 -9.76
CA SER A 356 -20.92 -5.11 -9.37
C SER A 356 -20.78 -6.62 -9.23
N LEU A 357 -19.89 -7.06 -8.35
CA LEU A 357 -19.76 -8.47 -7.99
C LEU A 357 -20.98 -8.93 -7.18
N ASP A 358 -21.58 -10.00 -7.65
CA ASP A 358 -22.69 -10.73 -7.04
C ASP A 358 -22.15 -12.08 -6.55
N ASP A 359 -22.03 -12.25 -5.24
CA ASP A 359 -21.36 -13.41 -4.63
C ASP A 359 -22.16 -14.70 -4.83
N GLN A 360 -23.49 -14.62 -4.91
CA GLN A 360 -24.31 -15.81 -5.11
C GLN A 360 -24.11 -16.42 -6.50
N SER A 361 -23.95 -15.59 -7.53
CA SER A 361 -23.68 -16.03 -8.90
C SER A 361 -22.18 -16.12 -9.24
N GLY A 362 -21.33 -15.41 -8.51
CA GLY A 362 -19.90 -15.23 -8.79
C GLY A 362 -19.61 -14.37 -10.03
N LYS A 363 -20.58 -13.57 -10.50
CA LYS A 363 -20.45 -12.74 -11.70
C LYS A 363 -20.25 -11.27 -11.37
N MET A 364 -19.62 -10.56 -12.30
CA MET A 364 -19.48 -9.11 -12.30
C MET A 364 -19.72 -8.54 -13.70
N LEU A 365 -20.12 -7.28 -13.76
CA LEU A 365 -20.27 -6.52 -15.01
C LEU A 365 -18.90 -6.07 -15.50
N ASN A 366 -18.43 -6.59 -16.63
CA ASN A 366 -17.29 -5.96 -17.32
C ASN A 366 -17.73 -4.63 -17.98
N ILE A 367 -16.77 -3.81 -18.41
CA ILE A 367 -17.08 -2.49 -18.99
C ILE A 367 -17.93 -2.56 -20.27
N PRO A 368 -17.69 -3.48 -21.23
CA PRO A 368 -18.61 -3.69 -22.35
C PRO A 368 -20.06 -3.99 -21.93
N ASP A 369 -20.27 -4.73 -20.84
CA ASP A 369 -21.58 -5.02 -20.30
C ASP A 369 -22.26 -3.78 -19.70
N VAL A 370 -21.50 -2.91 -19.00
CA VAL A 370 -21.99 -1.60 -18.54
C VAL A 370 -22.37 -0.71 -19.73
N LEU A 371 -21.49 -0.58 -20.72
CA LEU A 371 -21.78 0.19 -21.94
C LEU A 371 -23.04 -0.31 -22.63
N TRP A 372 -23.19 -1.62 -22.79
CA TRP A 372 -24.37 -2.23 -23.39
C TRP A 372 -25.65 -1.88 -22.62
N ALA A 373 -25.62 -1.97 -21.29
CA ALA A 373 -26.78 -1.67 -20.45
C ALA A 373 -27.22 -0.20 -20.58
N PHE A 374 -26.27 0.74 -20.59
CA PHE A 374 -26.55 2.16 -20.80
C PHE A 374 -27.10 2.43 -22.21
N GLN A 375 -26.57 1.75 -23.23
CA GLN A 375 -27.11 1.84 -24.60
C GLN A 375 -28.57 1.36 -24.68
N GLN A 376 -28.97 0.35 -23.90
CA GLN A 376 -30.37 -0.09 -23.87
C GLN A 376 -31.31 0.95 -23.25
N ALA A 377 -30.81 1.86 -22.39
CA ALA A 377 -31.61 2.92 -21.78
C ALA A 377 -31.77 4.17 -22.67
N VAL A 378 -30.94 4.32 -23.72
CA VAL A 378 -30.99 5.48 -24.64
C VAL A 378 -32.37 5.67 -25.30
N PRO A 379 -33.08 4.64 -25.78
CA PRO A 379 -34.44 4.81 -26.31
C PRO A 379 -35.44 5.38 -25.29
N SER A 380 -35.37 4.95 -24.03
CA SER A 380 -36.21 5.48 -22.95
C SER A 380 -35.86 6.94 -22.64
N LEU A 381 -34.57 7.28 -22.63
CA LEU A 381 -34.10 8.66 -22.50
C LEU A 381 -34.55 9.53 -23.68
N GLN A 382 -34.50 9.02 -24.91
CA GLN A 382 -35.00 9.73 -26.10
C GLN A 382 -36.49 10.02 -26.02
N LYS A 383 -37.28 9.10 -25.44
CA LYS A 383 -38.72 9.28 -25.24
C LYS A 383 -39.03 10.34 -24.18
N VAL A 384 -38.27 10.36 -23.08
CA VAL A 384 -38.52 11.25 -21.93
C VAL A 384 -37.86 12.62 -22.10
N ASN A 385 -36.64 12.66 -22.62
CA ASN A 385 -35.85 13.86 -22.85
C ASN A 385 -35.21 13.85 -24.26
N PRO A 386 -35.99 14.10 -25.32
CA PRO A 386 -35.50 14.01 -26.70
C PRO A 386 -34.39 15.01 -27.05
N LYS A 387 -34.22 16.06 -26.24
CA LYS A 387 -33.17 17.07 -26.43
C LYS A 387 -31.79 16.59 -25.95
N HIS A 388 -31.77 15.62 -25.04
CA HIS A 388 -30.55 15.10 -24.44
C HIS A 388 -30.76 13.62 -24.06
N PRO A 389 -30.68 12.68 -25.03
CA PRO A 389 -30.97 11.27 -24.82
C PRO A 389 -29.78 10.50 -24.19
N ARG A 390 -29.19 11.03 -23.12
CA ARG A 390 -28.02 10.48 -22.41
C ARG A 390 -28.18 10.68 -20.91
N PHE A 391 -27.38 9.95 -20.13
CA PHE A 391 -27.21 10.27 -18.72
C PHE A 391 -26.31 11.49 -18.58
N ASP A 392 -26.66 12.41 -17.69
CA ASP A 392 -25.84 13.58 -17.44
C ASP A 392 -24.61 13.19 -16.62
N ILE A 393 -24.79 12.33 -15.60
CA ILE A 393 -23.72 11.87 -14.73
C ILE A 393 -23.81 10.36 -14.52
N LEU A 394 -22.68 9.68 -14.67
CA LEU A 394 -22.46 8.35 -14.15
C LEU A 394 -21.42 8.42 -13.03
N ASP A 395 -21.76 7.90 -11.85
CA ASP A 395 -20.83 7.75 -10.73
C ASP A 395 -20.59 6.27 -10.47
N PHE A 396 -19.31 5.88 -10.45
CA PHE A 396 -18.90 4.60 -9.90
C PHE A 396 -18.55 4.81 -8.43
N ASP A 397 -19.44 4.35 -7.56
CA ASP A 397 -19.16 4.19 -6.12
C ASP A 397 -18.48 2.83 -5.92
N ALA A 398 -17.26 2.74 -6.48
CA ALA A 398 -16.52 1.49 -6.61
C ALA A 398 -15.02 1.74 -6.86
N CYS A 399 -14.20 0.79 -6.41
CA CYS A 399 -12.75 0.82 -6.50
C CYS A 399 -12.22 0.88 -7.95
N LEU A 400 -11.15 1.65 -8.16
CA LEU A 400 -10.28 1.60 -9.36
C LEU A 400 -10.95 1.96 -10.70
N MET A 401 -12.16 2.54 -10.70
CA MET A 401 -12.92 2.85 -11.91
C MET A 401 -12.45 4.13 -12.63
N GLY A 402 -11.49 4.87 -12.06
CA GLY A 402 -10.92 6.11 -12.59
C GLY A 402 -9.90 5.88 -13.69
N MET A 403 -10.31 5.27 -14.80
CA MET A 403 -9.44 4.86 -15.90
C MET A 403 -9.80 5.57 -17.21
N ILE A 404 -8.79 5.94 -18.01
CA ILE A 404 -9.01 6.51 -19.36
C ILE A 404 -9.77 5.55 -20.27
N GLU A 405 -9.55 4.24 -20.13
CA GLU A 405 -10.27 3.21 -20.90
C GLU A 405 -11.77 3.28 -20.64
N ILE A 406 -12.16 3.36 -19.37
CA ILE A 406 -13.56 3.38 -18.95
C ILE A 406 -14.22 4.69 -19.41
N ALA A 407 -13.54 5.82 -19.23
CA ALA A 407 -13.99 7.11 -19.74
C ALA A 407 -14.20 7.09 -21.27
N TYR A 408 -13.33 6.41 -22.01
CA TYR A 408 -13.46 6.29 -23.46
C TYR A 408 -14.63 5.39 -23.87
N GLU A 409 -14.79 4.21 -23.27
CA GLU A 409 -15.90 3.30 -23.58
C GLU A 409 -17.27 3.98 -23.42
N LEU A 410 -17.42 4.78 -22.36
CA LEU A 410 -18.71 5.35 -21.94
C LEU A 410 -19.04 6.72 -22.57
N ARG A 411 -18.13 7.29 -23.37
CA ARG A 411 -18.22 8.66 -23.95
C ARG A 411 -19.49 8.97 -24.75
N ASN A 412 -20.19 7.94 -25.21
CA ASN A 412 -21.38 8.08 -26.04
C ASN A 412 -22.71 7.92 -25.29
N VAL A 413 -22.68 7.55 -24.01
CA VAL A 413 -23.89 7.27 -23.21
C VAL A 413 -24.02 8.13 -21.95
N THR A 414 -22.93 8.77 -21.52
CA THR A 414 -22.93 9.73 -20.40
C THR A 414 -22.10 10.97 -20.73
N ASP A 415 -22.48 12.11 -20.17
CA ASP A 415 -21.74 13.37 -20.34
C ASP A 415 -20.57 13.48 -19.35
N PHE A 416 -20.84 13.21 -18.07
CA PHE A 416 -19.84 13.24 -17.01
C PHE A 416 -19.68 11.86 -16.36
N LEU A 417 -18.44 11.54 -15.98
CA LEU A 417 -18.10 10.34 -15.22
C LEU A 417 -17.45 10.75 -13.89
N LEU A 418 -17.84 10.12 -12.79
CA LEU A 418 -17.14 10.21 -11.51
C LEU A 418 -16.59 8.83 -11.14
N ALA A 419 -15.31 8.80 -10.76
CA ALA A 419 -14.66 7.55 -10.38
C ALA A 419 -13.35 7.78 -9.62
N SER A 420 -12.92 6.77 -8.86
CA SER A 420 -11.65 6.75 -8.12
C SER A 420 -10.59 5.93 -8.85
N GLU A 421 -9.35 6.43 -8.92
CA GLU A 421 -8.19 5.66 -9.38
C GLU A 421 -7.76 4.61 -8.37
N GLN A 422 -8.08 4.83 -7.10
CA GLN A 422 -7.73 3.98 -5.97
C GLN A 422 -8.94 3.18 -5.44
N THR A 423 -8.67 2.17 -4.61
CA THR A 423 -9.70 1.52 -3.78
C THR A 423 -10.46 2.52 -2.92
N GLU A 424 -11.78 2.42 -2.90
CA GLU A 424 -12.66 3.23 -2.06
C GLU A 424 -12.93 2.51 -0.72
N PRO A 425 -12.98 3.21 0.42
CA PRO A 425 -13.40 2.61 1.67
C PRO A 425 -14.86 2.17 1.62
N GLY A 426 -15.23 1.13 2.38
CA GLY A 426 -16.56 0.54 2.32
C GLY A 426 -17.73 1.49 2.63
N GLN A 427 -17.51 2.67 3.23
CA GLN A 427 -18.55 3.69 3.42
C GLN A 427 -19.00 4.39 2.13
N GLY A 428 -18.31 4.19 1.00
CA GLY A 428 -18.69 4.73 -0.31
C GLY A 428 -18.90 6.26 -0.37
N MET A 429 -19.76 6.69 -1.28
CA MET A 429 -20.11 8.09 -1.46
C MET A 429 -20.86 8.65 -0.25
N PRO A 430 -20.53 9.86 0.24
CA PRO A 430 -21.30 10.50 1.29
C PRO A 430 -22.63 11.04 0.73
N TYR A 431 -23.65 10.20 0.57
CA TYR A 431 -24.89 10.51 -0.16
C TYR A 431 -25.61 11.76 0.36
N GLN A 432 -25.54 12.00 1.67
CA GLN A 432 -26.08 13.22 2.27
C GLN A 432 -25.35 14.50 1.81
N GLY A 433 -24.06 14.41 1.50
CA GLY A 433 -23.23 15.50 1.00
C GLY A 433 -23.34 15.68 -0.51
N THR A 434 -23.46 14.59 -1.26
CA THR A 434 -23.46 14.57 -2.73
C THR A 434 -24.82 14.92 -3.32
N LEU A 435 -25.92 14.57 -2.66
CA LEU A 435 -27.29 14.86 -3.13
C LEU A 435 -27.85 16.19 -2.62
N ARG A 436 -27.30 16.74 -1.53
CA ARG A 436 -27.74 18.02 -0.95
C ARG A 436 -27.68 19.21 -1.93
N PRO A 437 -26.65 19.36 -2.79
CA PRO A 437 -26.62 20.44 -3.76
C PRO A 437 -27.85 20.52 -4.66
N ILE A 438 -28.39 19.37 -5.10
CA ILE A 438 -29.61 19.32 -5.93
C ILE A 438 -30.82 19.85 -5.15
N LYS A 439 -30.92 19.48 -3.87
CA LYS A 439 -32.01 19.90 -2.99
C LYS A 439 -31.96 21.41 -2.68
N GLU A 440 -30.76 21.94 -2.48
CA GLU A 440 -30.55 23.36 -2.18
C GLU A 440 -30.69 24.25 -3.42
N ASP A 441 -30.27 23.75 -4.59
CA ASP A 441 -30.38 24.43 -5.87
C ASP A 441 -30.75 23.44 -6.99
N PRO A 442 -32.06 23.29 -7.30
CA PRO A 442 -32.53 22.45 -8.40
C PRO A 442 -32.04 22.88 -9.80
N SER A 443 -31.48 24.09 -9.92
CA SER A 443 -30.92 24.63 -11.17
C SER A 443 -29.43 24.36 -11.34
N VAL A 444 -28.79 23.70 -10.37
CA VAL A 444 -27.40 23.26 -10.47
C VAL A 444 -27.19 22.51 -11.78
N THR A 445 -26.15 22.87 -12.52
CA THR A 445 -25.85 22.17 -13.79
C THR A 445 -25.17 20.83 -13.52
N PRO A 446 -25.27 19.83 -14.42
CA PRO A 446 -24.53 18.57 -14.28
C PRO A 446 -23.03 18.72 -14.06
N ARG A 447 -22.39 19.64 -14.78
CA ARG A 447 -20.96 19.94 -14.58
C ARG A 447 -20.65 20.46 -13.17
N GLN A 448 -21.49 21.34 -12.63
CA GLN A 448 -21.31 21.87 -11.27
C GLN A 448 -21.54 20.77 -10.23
N LEU A 449 -22.60 19.98 -10.41
CA LEU A 449 -22.93 18.87 -9.53
C LEU A 449 -21.79 17.85 -9.47
N ALA A 450 -21.24 17.44 -10.62
CA ALA A 450 -20.10 16.52 -10.69
C ALA A 450 -18.90 17.03 -9.86
N LYS A 451 -18.53 18.32 -9.98
CA LYS A 451 -17.45 18.91 -9.17
C LYS A 451 -17.76 18.93 -7.67
N LEU A 452 -19.02 19.19 -7.30
CA LEU A 452 -19.46 19.22 -5.91
C LEU A 452 -19.46 17.82 -5.30
N MET A 453 -19.89 16.81 -6.05
CA MET A 453 -19.84 15.40 -5.63
C MET A 453 -18.40 14.93 -5.38
N THR A 454 -17.47 15.19 -6.31
CA THR A 454 -16.03 14.91 -6.12
C THR A 454 -15.49 15.61 -4.87
N SER A 455 -15.84 16.90 -4.69
CA SER A 455 -15.41 17.67 -3.53
C SER A 455 -15.98 17.14 -2.21
N ALA A 456 -17.22 16.67 -2.20
CA ALA A 456 -17.89 16.10 -1.03
C ALA A 456 -17.22 14.79 -0.60
N TYR A 457 -16.93 13.91 -1.56
CA TYR A 457 -16.24 12.64 -1.31
C TYR A 457 -14.86 12.84 -0.68
N VAL A 458 -14.00 13.66 -1.28
CA VAL A 458 -12.63 13.85 -0.77
C VAL A 458 -12.65 14.47 0.63
N LYS A 459 -13.57 15.40 0.89
CA LYS A 459 -13.73 16.02 2.21
C LYS A 459 -14.32 15.07 3.25
N SER A 460 -15.14 14.09 2.86
CA SER A 460 -15.74 13.17 3.82
C SER A 460 -14.74 12.18 4.40
N TYR A 461 -13.66 11.89 3.68
CA TYR A 461 -12.57 11.00 4.11
C TYR A 461 -11.34 11.73 4.67
N ALA A 462 -11.37 13.06 4.62
CA ALA A 462 -10.44 13.91 5.36
C ALA A 462 -10.66 13.75 6.88
N ALA A 463 -9.67 14.09 7.71
CA ALA A 463 -9.74 13.90 9.15
C ALA A 463 -10.91 14.67 9.80
N GLY A 464 -11.88 13.93 10.35
CA GLY A 464 -13.11 14.50 10.92
C GLY A 464 -14.22 14.74 9.89
N GLY A 465 -14.04 14.29 8.65
CA GLY A 465 -15.07 14.24 7.62
C GLY A 465 -16.18 13.23 7.94
N SER A 466 -17.30 13.28 7.21
CA SER A 466 -18.50 12.52 7.52
C SER A 466 -18.33 10.99 7.45
N GLN A 467 -17.42 10.49 6.61
CA GLN A 467 -17.13 9.05 6.50
C GLN A 467 -16.00 8.60 7.43
N THR A 468 -15.52 9.46 8.34
CA THR A 468 -14.52 9.11 9.36
C THR A 468 -15.15 8.64 10.67
N THR A 469 -14.40 7.91 11.49
CA THR A 469 -14.83 7.48 12.82
C THR A 469 -13.75 7.80 13.86
N ARG A 470 -14.06 7.69 15.15
CA ARG A 470 -13.03 7.83 16.21
C ARG A 470 -11.88 6.83 16.08
N ARG A 471 -12.12 5.68 15.45
CA ARG A 471 -11.09 4.66 15.17
C ARG A 471 -10.36 4.92 13.85
N PHE A 472 -11.06 5.51 12.88
CA PHE A 472 -10.55 5.82 11.54
C PHE A 472 -10.56 7.33 11.34
N GLY A 473 -9.48 8.02 11.74
CA GLY A 473 -9.35 9.47 11.68
C GLY A 473 -9.11 10.07 10.29
N GLY A 474 -9.46 9.34 9.23
CA GLY A 474 -9.22 9.66 7.82
C GLY A 474 -8.90 8.40 7.00
N ALA A 475 -9.01 8.47 5.67
CA ALA A 475 -8.62 7.39 4.77
C ALA A 475 -7.91 7.93 3.52
N PRO A 476 -6.92 7.21 2.96
CA PRO A 476 -6.25 7.60 1.73
C PRO A 476 -7.13 7.26 0.52
N VAL A 477 -7.71 8.27 -0.12
CA VAL A 477 -8.71 8.12 -1.20
C VAL A 477 -8.39 9.05 -2.38
N THR A 478 -8.95 8.74 -3.53
CA THR A 478 -8.95 9.57 -4.75
C THR A 478 -10.37 9.67 -5.30
N LYS A 479 -10.74 10.78 -5.96
CA LYS A 479 -11.96 10.85 -6.77
C LYS A 479 -11.81 11.93 -7.82
N SER A 480 -12.30 11.66 -9.02
CA SER A 480 -12.25 12.61 -10.14
C SER A 480 -13.60 12.72 -10.81
N ALA A 481 -13.81 13.86 -11.47
CA ALA A 481 -14.91 14.06 -12.41
C ALA A 481 -14.34 14.36 -13.81
N TYR A 482 -14.83 13.62 -14.80
CA TYR A 482 -14.45 13.72 -16.20
C TYR A 482 -15.58 14.29 -17.05
N ASP A 483 -15.24 15.13 -18.02
CA ASP A 483 -16.10 15.53 -19.14
C ASP A 483 -15.80 14.62 -20.33
N LEU A 484 -16.69 13.67 -20.60
CA LEU A 484 -16.43 12.66 -21.63
C LEU A 484 -16.54 13.21 -23.05
N SER A 485 -17.16 14.38 -23.24
CA SER A 485 -17.12 15.05 -24.55
C SER A 485 -15.71 15.49 -24.95
N ARG A 486 -14.76 15.52 -24.00
CA ARG A 486 -13.37 15.95 -24.17
C ARG A 486 -12.35 14.81 -24.11
N ILE A 487 -12.78 13.55 -23.98
CA ILE A 487 -11.85 12.43 -23.79
C ILE A 487 -11.10 12.03 -25.08
N SER A 488 -11.72 12.18 -26.25
CA SER A 488 -11.16 11.66 -27.51
C SER A 488 -9.80 12.27 -27.89
N PRO A 489 -9.56 13.59 -27.81
CA PRO A 489 -8.24 14.16 -28.07
C PRO A 489 -7.13 13.59 -27.16
N LEU A 490 -7.45 13.27 -25.91
CA LEU A 490 -6.49 12.64 -25.01
C LEU A 490 -6.18 11.21 -25.44
N VAL A 491 -7.19 10.43 -25.82
CA VAL A 491 -7.01 9.06 -26.33
C VAL A 491 -6.19 9.04 -27.61
N GLU A 492 -6.36 10.03 -28.49
CA GLU A 492 -5.50 10.18 -29.69
C GLU A 492 -4.02 10.40 -29.32
N LEU A 493 -3.74 11.20 -28.29
CA LEU A 493 -2.37 11.39 -27.79
C LEU A 493 -1.82 10.11 -27.17
N VAL A 494 -2.63 9.36 -26.42
CA VAL A 494 -2.22 8.07 -25.85
C VAL A 494 -1.98 7.02 -26.95
N ASN A 495 -2.77 7.05 -28.03
CA ASN A 495 -2.51 6.23 -29.22
C ASN A 495 -1.15 6.56 -29.84
N LYS A 496 -0.84 7.84 -30.05
CA LYS A 496 0.47 8.29 -30.55
C LYS A 496 1.59 7.86 -29.59
N LEU A 497 1.38 7.98 -28.28
CA LEU A 497 2.36 7.57 -27.28
C LEU A 497 2.64 6.06 -27.36
N GLY A 498 1.60 5.22 -27.42
CA GLY A 498 1.73 3.78 -27.58
C GLY A 498 2.46 3.40 -28.88
N ALA A 499 2.16 4.08 -29.98
CA ALA A 499 2.85 3.89 -31.25
C ALA A 499 4.34 4.28 -31.16
N SER A 500 4.65 5.44 -30.57
CA SER A 500 6.02 5.92 -30.42
C SER A 500 6.86 5.03 -29.49
N LEU A 501 6.30 4.61 -28.34
CA LEU A 501 6.96 3.68 -27.43
C LEU A 501 7.20 2.30 -28.08
N SER A 502 6.27 1.84 -28.92
CA SER A 502 6.42 0.61 -29.69
C SER A 502 7.52 0.71 -30.76
N ALA A 503 7.60 1.84 -31.46
CA ALA A 503 8.62 2.10 -32.47
C ALA A 503 10.01 2.23 -31.83
N ASN A 504 10.07 2.82 -30.64
CA ASN A 504 11.30 3.07 -29.88
C ASN A 504 11.51 2.07 -28.75
N HIS A 505 11.12 0.81 -28.97
CA HIS A 505 11.05 -0.20 -27.93
C HIS A 505 12.40 -0.45 -27.23
N SER A 506 13.52 -0.36 -27.96
CA SER A 506 14.87 -0.49 -27.38
C SER A 506 15.27 0.65 -26.44
N ALA A 507 14.73 1.87 -26.63
CA ALA A 507 14.92 2.95 -25.66
C ALA A 507 14.01 2.72 -24.44
N TYR A 508 12.79 2.25 -24.67
CA TYR A 508 11.84 1.87 -23.63
C TYR A 508 12.38 0.74 -22.72
N THR A 509 13.03 -0.28 -23.28
CA THR A 509 13.59 -1.42 -22.51
C THR A 509 14.66 -1.00 -21.51
N ARG A 510 15.24 0.19 -21.68
CA ARG A 510 16.27 0.77 -20.82
C ARG A 510 15.75 1.70 -19.73
N LEU A 511 14.44 1.99 -19.66
CA LEU A 511 13.92 2.98 -18.70
C LEU A 511 14.09 2.58 -17.22
N LEU A 512 14.33 1.30 -16.96
CA LEU A 512 14.63 0.78 -15.64
C LEU A 512 16.12 0.85 -15.28
N VAL A 513 16.97 1.20 -16.25
CA VAL A 513 18.39 1.44 -16.04
C VAL A 513 18.60 2.94 -15.86
N ASP A 514 18.56 3.40 -14.61
CA ASP A 514 18.59 4.82 -14.26
C ASP A 514 19.29 5.04 -12.92
N GLU A 515 19.99 6.15 -12.75
CA GLU A 515 20.71 6.46 -11.50
C GLU A 515 19.75 6.62 -10.31
N PHE A 516 18.50 7.06 -10.53
CA PHE A 516 17.56 7.41 -9.46
C PHE A 516 16.20 6.69 -9.53
N GLY A 517 16.02 5.78 -10.49
CA GLY A 517 14.80 5.00 -10.67
C GLY A 517 13.59 5.85 -11.01
N GLN A 518 13.77 6.92 -11.80
CA GLN A 518 12.72 7.90 -12.11
C GLN A 518 11.46 7.22 -12.66
N PHE A 519 11.63 6.31 -13.62
CA PHE A 519 10.52 5.57 -14.23
C PHE A 519 9.97 4.44 -13.35
N ALA A 520 10.84 3.72 -12.62
CA ALA A 520 10.40 2.65 -11.71
C ALA A 520 9.43 3.14 -10.62
N LYS A 521 9.52 4.43 -10.27
CA LYS A 521 8.68 5.10 -9.26
C LYS A 521 7.39 5.71 -9.82
N VAL A 522 6.89 5.26 -10.97
CA VAL A 522 5.56 5.64 -11.47
C VAL A 522 4.51 5.31 -10.41
N ARG A 523 3.57 6.24 -10.18
CA ARG A 523 2.44 6.03 -9.29
C ARG A 523 1.59 4.87 -9.78
N ARG A 524 1.61 3.76 -9.03
CA ARG A 524 0.70 2.61 -9.14
C ARG A 524 -0.36 2.67 -8.03
N TYR A 525 -1.50 2.02 -8.27
CA TYR A 525 -2.61 1.91 -7.32
C TYR A 525 -2.68 0.52 -6.67
N SER A 526 -3.71 0.25 -5.86
CA SER A 526 -3.86 -1.05 -5.16
C SER A 526 -3.84 -2.25 -6.12
N ASP A 527 -4.33 -2.08 -7.36
CA ASP A 527 -3.98 -2.96 -8.46
C ASP A 527 -2.74 -2.40 -9.15
N GLU A 528 -1.61 -3.08 -8.98
CA GLU A 528 -0.32 -2.61 -9.50
C GLU A 528 -0.33 -2.49 -11.03
N SER A 529 -1.27 -3.11 -11.75
CA SER A 529 -1.40 -2.95 -13.19
C SER A 529 -2.01 -1.62 -13.63
N PHE A 530 -2.46 -0.77 -12.71
CA PHE A 530 -2.99 0.56 -13.01
C PHE A 530 -1.99 1.63 -12.58
N VAL A 531 -1.63 2.51 -13.52
CA VAL A 531 -0.69 3.62 -13.28
C VAL A 531 -1.37 4.96 -13.52
N ASP A 532 -0.97 5.98 -12.78
CA ASP A 532 -1.39 7.35 -13.04
C ASP A 532 -0.84 7.84 -14.39
N LEU A 533 -1.73 8.26 -15.29
CA LEU A 533 -1.37 8.66 -16.66
C LEU A 533 -0.54 9.94 -16.71
N VAL A 534 -0.78 10.88 -15.80
CA VAL A 534 -0.06 12.16 -15.73
C VAL A 534 1.34 11.93 -15.18
N ASP A 535 1.48 11.22 -14.06
CA ASP A 535 2.78 10.88 -13.47
C ASP A 535 3.63 10.03 -14.45
N PHE A 536 3.01 9.05 -15.11
CA PHE A 536 3.63 8.29 -16.19
C PHE A 536 4.16 9.19 -17.31
N SER A 537 3.33 10.12 -17.79
CA SER A 537 3.73 11.07 -18.84
C SER A 537 4.81 12.05 -18.37
N MET A 538 4.74 12.53 -17.12
CA MET A 538 5.75 13.41 -16.52
C MET A 538 7.11 12.74 -16.48
N LYS A 539 7.16 11.48 -16.04
CA LYS A 539 8.41 10.71 -15.95
C LYS A 539 8.99 10.45 -17.33
N LEU A 540 8.19 9.98 -18.28
CA LEU A 540 8.66 9.79 -19.66
C LEU A 540 9.18 11.09 -20.30
N ALA A 541 8.52 12.22 -20.06
CA ALA A 541 8.97 13.51 -20.59
C ALA A 541 10.33 13.98 -20.04
N GLN A 542 10.76 13.48 -18.87
CA GLN A 542 12.01 13.85 -18.21
C GLN A 542 13.19 12.93 -18.58
N LEU A 543 12.93 11.76 -19.14
CA LEU A 543 13.96 10.76 -19.47
C LEU A 543 14.67 11.13 -20.77
N ALA A 544 15.91 11.63 -20.66
CA ALA A 544 16.68 12.16 -21.79
C ALA A 544 17.00 11.12 -22.87
N ASP A 545 17.03 9.83 -22.52
CA ASP A 545 17.30 8.73 -23.44
C ASP A 545 16.12 8.39 -24.35
N LEU A 546 14.92 8.93 -24.07
CA LEU A 546 13.79 8.81 -24.98
C LEU A 546 13.86 9.84 -26.11
N PRO A 547 13.46 9.47 -27.34
CA PRO A 547 13.40 10.41 -28.47
C PRO A 547 12.55 11.66 -28.15
N GLU A 548 12.94 12.82 -28.71
CA GLU A 548 12.22 14.07 -28.50
C GLU A 548 10.75 13.98 -28.95
N GLU A 549 10.44 13.19 -29.98
CA GLU A 549 9.07 12.91 -30.40
C GLU A 549 8.24 12.29 -29.27
N THR A 550 8.73 11.22 -28.63
CA THR A 550 8.07 10.57 -27.48
C THR A 550 7.88 11.54 -26.33
N ARG A 551 8.93 12.29 -25.97
CA ARG A 551 8.86 13.29 -24.89
C ARG A 551 7.89 14.42 -25.24
N GLY A 552 7.82 14.81 -26.51
CA GLY A 552 6.89 15.80 -27.05
C GLY A 552 5.44 15.37 -26.87
N ILE A 553 5.10 14.13 -27.23
CA ILE A 553 3.75 13.56 -27.03
C ILE A 553 3.37 13.58 -25.54
N CYS A 554 4.29 13.20 -24.64
CA CYS A 554 4.05 13.29 -23.20
C CYS A 554 3.78 14.74 -22.75
N LYS A 555 4.55 15.72 -23.23
CA LYS A 555 4.30 17.15 -22.93
C LYS A 555 2.94 17.62 -23.45
N GLU A 556 2.50 17.13 -24.61
CA GLU A 556 1.17 17.41 -25.17
C GLU A 556 0.06 16.84 -24.28
N ILE A 557 0.21 15.60 -23.79
CA ILE A 557 -0.73 14.99 -22.82
C ILE A 557 -0.85 15.85 -21.57
N LEU A 558 0.29 16.25 -20.98
CA LEU A 558 0.33 17.10 -19.78
C LEU A 558 -0.33 18.47 -20.03
N THR A 559 -0.12 19.04 -21.22
CA THR A 559 -0.70 20.34 -21.60
C THR A 559 -2.20 20.24 -21.82
N LEU A 560 -2.68 19.18 -22.46
CA LEU A 560 -4.10 18.95 -22.73
C LEU A 560 -4.89 18.74 -21.43
N ILE A 561 -4.37 17.88 -20.54
CA ILE A 561 -4.95 17.70 -19.20
C ILE A 561 -4.86 19.02 -18.44
N GLY A 562 -3.72 19.70 -18.55
CA GLY A 562 -3.52 21.04 -18.01
C GLY A 562 -3.76 21.09 -16.50
N TYR A 563 -3.24 20.09 -15.78
CA TYR A 563 -3.41 19.97 -14.34
C TYR A 563 -2.95 21.28 -13.68
N PRO A 564 -3.87 22.05 -13.06
CA PRO A 564 -3.56 23.39 -12.61
C PRO A 564 -2.60 23.34 -11.43
N LYS A 565 -1.89 24.45 -11.21
CA LYS A 565 -1.14 24.63 -9.97
C LYS A 565 -2.12 24.56 -8.81
N LEU A 566 -1.87 23.63 -7.90
CA LEU A 566 -2.67 23.44 -6.70
C LEU A 566 -2.80 24.78 -5.97
N ASP A 567 -4.01 25.10 -5.50
CA ASP A 567 -4.20 26.29 -4.66
C ASP A 567 -3.60 25.98 -3.27
N ASP A 568 -2.29 26.16 -3.19
CA ASP A 568 -1.41 25.66 -2.16
C ASP A 568 -1.76 26.31 -0.82
N ARG A 569 -2.42 25.59 0.09
CA ARG A 569 -2.45 25.96 1.50
C ARG A 569 -2.18 24.76 2.39
N LEU A 570 -1.36 24.96 3.41
CA LEU A 570 -1.20 24.02 4.51
C LEU A 570 -2.33 24.24 5.51
N SER A 571 -2.93 23.15 6.00
CA SER A 571 -3.97 23.15 7.04
C SER A 571 -3.52 22.45 8.33
N GLN A 572 -2.54 21.55 8.24
CA GLN A 572 -1.96 20.80 9.36
C GLN A 572 -0.56 21.30 9.70
N PRO A 573 -0.12 21.22 10.97
CA PRO A 573 1.24 21.55 11.36
C PRO A 573 2.29 20.74 10.59
N VAL A 574 3.38 21.38 10.21
CA VAL A 574 4.59 20.72 9.68
C VAL A 574 5.41 20.20 10.85
N VAL A 575 5.67 18.89 10.87
CA VAL A 575 6.50 18.23 11.89
C VAL A 575 7.85 17.85 11.27
N ILE A 576 8.93 18.42 11.81
CA ILE A 576 10.30 18.15 11.38
C ILE A 576 10.99 17.33 12.47
N LYS A 577 11.31 16.07 12.19
CA LYS A 577 12.03 15.16 13.11
C LYS A 577 13.49 14.95 12.71
N ARG A 578 14.40 14.84 13.68
CA ARG A 578 15.83 14.58 13.47
C ARG A 578 16.38 13.71 14.60
N ARG A 579 17.35 12.86 14.27
CA ARG A 579 18.10 12.04 15.25
C ARG A 579 19.11 12.84 16.07
N THR A 580 19.45 14.04 15.60
CA THR A 580 20.46 14.90 16.21
C THR A 580 19.80 16.16 16.79
N PRO A 581 20.27 16.66 17.94
CA PRO A 581 19.83 17.94 18.48
C PRO A 581 20.23 19.09 17.56
N GLY A 582 19.50 20.20 17.64
CA GLY A 582 19.76 21.38 16.81
C GLY A 582 18.58 22.34 16.81
N ALA A 583 18.51 23.19 15.79
CA ALA A 583 17.38 24.08 15.58
C ALA A 583 16.95 24.06 14.11
N VAL A 584 15.66 24.29 13.88
CA VAL A 584 15.11 24.53 12.55
C VAL A 584 15.15 26.03 12.29
N VAL A 585 15.87 26.44 11.24
CA VAL A 585 15.80 27.81 10.71
C VAL A 585 14.83 27.80 9.54
N TRP A 586 13.76 28.58 9.60
CA TRP A 586 12.66 28.50 8.65
C TRP A 586 12.01 29.84 8.30
N GLY A 587 11.36 29.85 7.14
CA GLY A 587 10.46 30.88 6.65
C GLY A 587 9.21 30.25 6.04
N TYR A 588 8.27 31.08 5.60
CA TYR A 588 7.05 30.62 4.93
C TYR A 588 6.93 31.25 3.53
N ASN A 589 6.21 30.60 2.61
CA ASN A 589 5.89 31.12 1.28
C ASN A 589 7.10 31.74 0.54
N GLY A 590 8.17 30.96 0.36
CA GLY A 590 9.40 31.45 -0.26
C GLY A 590 10.29 32.25 0.71
N TRP A 591 10.57 31.69 1.88
CA TRP A 591 11.50 32.27 2.88
C TRP A 591 11.11 33.68 3.37
N LYS A 592 9.80 33.98 3.46
CA LYS A 592 9.31 35.18 4.16
C LYS A 592 9.42 35.02 5.67
N THR A 593 9.52 36.16 6.37
CA THR A 593 9.57 36.22 7.83
C THR A 593 8.26 35.74 8.44
N PRO A 594 8.23 34.60 9.15
CA PRO A 594 6.99 34.09 9.73
C PRO A 594 6.33 35.12 10.66
N PRO A 595 5.01 35.37 10.59
CA PRO A 595 4.30 36.26 11.51
C PRO A 595 4.35 35.75 12.95
N LYS A 596 4.15 36.63 13.94
CA LYS A 596 4.26 36.24 15.36
C LYS A 596 3.25 35.15 15.73
N GLU A 597 2.07 35.17 15.11
CA GLU A 597 0.96 34.24 15.38
C GLU A 597 1.24 32.82 14.88
N MET A 598 2.21 32.64 13.97
CA MET A 598 2.58 31.36 13.37
C MET A 598 3.77 30.68 14.08
N ARG A 599 4.50 31.42 14.92
CA ARG A 599 5.75 30.95 15.53
C ARG A 599 5.45 30.12 16.77
N PRO A 600 6.00 28.89 16.89
CA PRO A 600 6.00 28.15 18.15
C PRO A 600 6.60 28.97 19.29
N SER A 601 6.17 28.73 20.53
CA SER A 601 6.59 29.52 21.71
C SER A 601 8.10 29.57 21.94
N SER A 602 8.84 28.54 21.53
CA SER A 602 10.30 28.45 21.63
C SER A 602 11.07 29.15 20.50
N THR A 603 10.38 29.90 19.63
CA THR A 603 10.96 30.44 18.40
C THR A 603 11.51 31.86 18.59
N GLU A 604 12.74 32.07 18.12
CA GLU A 604 13.35 33.40 18.03
C GLU A 604 13.46 33.89 16.58
N ILE A 605 13.66 35.20 16.40
CA ILE A 605 14.00 35.76 15.08
C ILE A 605 15.50 35.66 14.86
N TYR A 606 15.86 35.01 13.76
CA TYR A 606 17.22 34.75 13.34
C TYR A 606 17.60 35.64 12.16
N HIS A 607 18.75 36.32 12.27
CA HIS A 607 19.26 37.30 11.29
C HIS A 607 18.19 38.29 10.79
N SER A 608 17.33 38.75 11.69
CA SER A 608 16.28 39.76 11.43
C SER A 608 15.24 39.36 10.36
N ARG A 609 15.26 38.12 9.85
CA ARG A 609 14.40 37.69 8.74
C ARG A 609 13.79 36.30 8.92
N PHE A 610 14.49 35.34 9.51
CA PHE A 610 14.00 33.97 9.61
C PHE A 610 13.52 33.67 11.03
N ALA A 611 12.70 32.64 11.18
CA ALA A 611 12.42 32.06 12.47
C ALA A 611 13.44 30.96 12.77
N ARG A 612 13.89 30.87 14.02
CA ARG A 612 14.71 29.75 14.50
C ARG A 612 13.99 29.10 15.67
N THR A 613 13.60 27.85 15.49
CA THR A 613 12.87 27.07 16.48
C THR A 613 13.75 25.89 16.90
N PRO A 614 14.17 25.78 18.17
CA PRO A 614 14.91 24.63 18.67
C PRO A 614 14.14 23.32 18.45
N LEU A 615 14.85 22.25 18.09
CA LEU A 615 14.28 20.91 18.08
C LEU A 615 14.10 20.44 19.54
N ALA A 616 12.90 19.97 19.89
CA ALA A 616 12.54 19.46 21.20
C ALA A 616 12.62 17.93 21.24
N GLY A 617 13.27 17.39 22.27
CA GLY A 617 13.48 15.95 22.42
C GLY A 617 14.82 15.64 23.09
N PRO A 618 15.32 14.39 22.96
CA PRO A 618 14.73 13.32 22.14
C PRO A 618 13.45 12.74 22.77
N ASP A 619 12.54 12.25 21.93
CA ASP A 619 11.41 11.42 22.35
C ASP A 619 11.88 9.98 22.70
N ASP A 620 10.97 9.12 23.17
CA ASP A 620 11.29 7.74 23.57
C ASP A 620 11.89 6.87 22.44
N LYS A 621 11.82 7.36 21.20
CA LYS A 621 12.41 6.72 20.02
C LYS A 621 13.76 7.32 19.65
N GLY A 622 14.26 8.31 20.37
CA GLY A 622 15.51 9.01 20.09
C GLY A 622 15.38 10.17 19.09
N ASP A 623 14.16 10.64 18.78
CA ASP A 623 13.95 11.71 17.81
C ASP A 623 13.76 13.08 18.49
N TYR A 624 14.49 14.08 18.02
CA TYR A 624 14.20 15.49 18.28
C TYR A 624 13.22 16.02 17.23
N SER A 625 12.25 16.84 17.64
CA SER A 625 11.18 17.31 16.77
C SER A 625 10.90 18.81 16.89
N CYS A 626 10.52 19.43 15.79
CA CYS A 626 10.00 20.79 15.74
C CYS A 626 8.65 20.75 15.03
N VAL A 627 7.62 21.30 15.67
CA VAL A 627 6.28 21.40 15.11
C VAL A 627 6.03 22.87 14.76
N ILE A 628 5.68 23.14 13.49
CA ILE A 628 5.43 24.47 12.96
C ILE A 628 3.97 24.51 12.49
N GLY A 629 3.14 25.39 13.05
CA GLY A 629 1.69 25.45 12.82
C GLY A 629 0.88 25.30 14.12
N PRO A 630 -0.46 25.10 14.05
CA PRO A 630 -1.30 24.95 12.84
C PRO A 630 -1.37 26.22 11.99
N PHE A 631 -1.78 26.07 10.73
CA PHE A 631 -1.78 27.17 9.77
C PHE A 631 -3.18 27.73 9.53
N THR A 632 -3.28 29.05 9.57
CA THR A 632 -4.47 29.83 9.22
C THR A 632 -4.10 30.93 8.22
N VAL A 633 -5.04 31.81 7.86
CA VAL A 633 -4.72 33.01 7.09
C VAL A 633 -3.84 33.92 7.94
N VAL A 634 -2.67 34.31 7.42
CA VAL A 634 -1.72 35.15 8.13
C VAL A 634 -1.60 36.53 7.49
N LEU A 635 -1.26 37.55 8.28
CA LEU A 635 -0.93 38.89 7.79
C LEU A 635 0.57 39.00 7.56
N ASP A 636 0.99 39.15 6.30
CA ASP A 636 2.42 39.32 5.96
C ASP A 636 2.98 40.55 6.71
N PRO A 637 4.07 40.40 7.49
CA PRO A 637 4.58 41.47 8.34
C PRO A 637 5.18 42.63 7.54
N VAL A 638 5.60 42.38 6.29
CA VAL A 638 6.20 43.36 5.38
C VAL A 638 5.15 43.92 4.43
N ALA A 639 4.46 43.06 3.68
CA ALA A 639 3.49 43.46 2.65
C ALA A 639 2.13 43.92 3.21
N LYS A 640 1.86 43.68 4.50
CA LYS A 640 0.60 44.03 5.18
C LYS A 640 -0.66 43.49 4.48
N ARG A 641 -0.55 42.37 3.78
CA ARG A 641 -1.66 41.69 3.09
C ARG A 641 -1.93 40.33 3.73
N ARG A 642 -3.20 39.94 3.78
CA ARG A 642 -3.61 38.59 4.20
C ARG A 642 -3.28 37.57 3.13
N GLU A 643 -2.61 36.48 3.51
CA GLU A 643 -2.27 35.36 2.63
C GLU A 643 -2.37 34.01 3.35
N TYR A 644 -2.52 32.92 2.58
CA TYR A 644 -2.47 31.56 3.10
C TYR A 644 -1.03 31.08 3.20
N VAL A 645 -0.71 30.29 4.22
CA VAL A 645 0.56 29.55 4.29
C VAL A 645 0.50 28.40 3.29
N LYS A 646 1.40 28.38 2.31
CA LYS A 646 1.46 27.45 1.18
C LYS A 646 2.51 26.35 1.39
N GLU A 647 3.61 26.72 2.03
CA GLU A 647 4.78 25.88 2.27
C GLU A 647 5.60 26.40 3.45
N ILE A 648 6.40 25.52 4.04
CA ILE A 648 7.46 25.88 5.01
C ILE A 648 8.80 25.62 4.35
N ASN A 649 9.62 26.66 4.19
CA ASN A 649 11.00 26.54 3.72
C ASN A 649 11.92 26.52 4.93
N PHE A 650 12.79 25.53 5.04
CA PHE A 650 13.61 25.36 6.24
C PHE A 650 14.96 24.72 5.97
N LYS A 651 15.87 24.89 6.93
CA LYS A 651 17.12 24.14 7.06
C LYS A 651 17.35 23.79 8.52
N ILE A 652 18.13 22.75 8.74
CA ILE A 652 18.57 22.37 10.08
C ILE A 652 19.89 23.07 10.36
N GLN A 653 19.96 23.74 11.50
CA GLN A 653 21.20 24.18 12.10
C GLN A 653 21.58 23.17 13.18
N TYR A 654 22.71 22.49 12.98
CA TYR A 654 23.24 21.53 13.93
C TYR A 654 24.04 22.24 15.04
N GLN A 655 24.32 21.53 16.14
CA GLN A 655 25.06 22.10 17.26
C GLN A 655 26.51 22.49 16.91
N ASP A 656 27.10 21.87 15.89
CA ASP A 656 28.43 22.18 15.37
C ASP A 656 28.46 23.45 14.48
N GLY A 657 27.30 24.10 14.29
CA GLY A 657 27.16 25.31 13.49
C GLY A 657 26.99 25.06 11.99
N LYS A 658 27.08 23.82 11.51
CA LYS A 658 26.77 23.48 10.11
C LYS A 658 25.28 23.57 9.85
N THR A 659 24.92 23.72 8.57
CA THR A 659 23.52 23.72 8.14
C THR A 659 23.25 22.68 7.06
N SER A 660 22.06 22.08 7.09
CA SER A 660 21.57 21.26 5.97
C SER A 660 21.34 22.12 4.71
N PRO A 661 21.16 21.48 3.53
CA PRO A 661 20.57 22.15 2.38
C PRO A 661 19.18 22.73 2.70
N ASP A 662 18.75 23.68 1.88
CA ASP A 662 17.40 24.22 1.93
C ASP A 662 16.38 23.15 1.54
N MET A 663 15.36 22.98 2.37
CA MET A 663 14.26 22.05 2.16
C MET A 663 12.94 22.81 2.13
N THR A 664 11.93 22.20 1.51
CA THR A 664 10.57 22.74 1.49
C THR A 664 9.59 21.65 1.87
N GLU A 665 8.72 21.94 2.84
CA GLU A 665 7.66 21.03 3.28
C GLU A 665 6.28 21.54 2.86
N ARG A 666 5.52 20.63 2.24
CA ARG A 666 4.15 20.85 1.73
C ARG A 666 3.14 19.82 2.26
N ARG A 667 3.59 18.83 3.04
CA ARG A 667 2.81 17.67 3.55
C ARG A 667 1.74 18.00 4.60
N GLY A 668 1.59 19.25 5.00
CA GLY A 668 0.52 19.72 5.91
C GLY A 668 -0.86 19.84 5.27
N ARG A 669 -1.19 19.08 4.22
CA ARG A 669 -2.52 19.10 3.57
C ARG A 669 -3.32 17.92 4.07
N GLU A 670 -4.54 18.17 4.53
CA GLU A 670 -5.48 17.09 4.85
C GLU A 670 -6.00 16.40 3.58
N TYR A 671 -6.16 17.18 2.51
CA TYR A 671 -6.51 16.74 1.16
C TYR A 671 -6.08 17.77 0.11
N THR A 672 -5.99 17.33 -1.14
CA THR A 672 -5.86 18.13 -2.34
C THR A 672 -7.21 18.14 -3.06
N LEU A 673 -7.65 19.32 -3.51
CA LEU A 673 -8.83 19.47 -4.36
C LEU A 673 -8.52 20.43 -5.50
N VAL A 674 -8.83 20.00 -6.71
CA VAL A 674 -8.59 20.71 -7.95
C VAL A 674 -9.89 20.79 -8.74
N THR A 675 -10.33 22.00 -9.08
CA THR A 675 -11.61 22.20 -9.81
C THR A 675 -11.49 23.19 -10.97
N GLN A 676 -10.31 23.76 -11.18
CA GLN A 676 -10.03 24.82 -12.16
C GLN A 676 -9.18 24.29 -13.32
N PHE A 677 -9.62 23.20 -13.93
CA PHE A 677 -9.02 22.68 -15.15
C PHE A 677 -9.32 23.56 -16.37
N PRO A 678 -8.45 23.59 -17.39
CA PRO A 678 -8.72 24.29 -18.64
C PRO A 678 -10.02 23.78 -19.30
N PRO A 679 -10.75 24.62 -20.05
CA PRO A 679 -12.00 24.21 -20.72
C PRO A 679 -11.84 23.06 -21.74
N THR A 680 -10.62 22.80 -22.21
CA THR A 680 -10.28 21.71 -23.13
C THR A 680 -9.96 20.40 -22.41
N SER A 681 -9.75 20.43 -21.10
CA SER A 681 -9.34 19.25 -20.33
C SER A 681 -10.50 18.27 -20.19
N PRO A 682 -10.25 16.95 -20.29
CA PRO A 682 -11.22 15.95 -19.91
C PRO A 682 -11.44 15.90 -18.40
N LEU A 683 -10.51 16.36 -17.56
CA LEU A 683 -10.76 16.48 -16.13
C LEU A 683 -11.44 17.82 -15.82
N ILE A 684 -12.45 17.79 -14.95
CA ILE A 684 -13.15 18.99 -14.48
C ILE A 684 -13.04 19.16 -12.97
N ALA A 685 -12.82 18.07 -12.25
CA ALA A 685 -12.40 18.07 -10.86
C ALA A 685 -11.56 16.83 -10.55
N GLU A 686 -10.67 16.96 -9.59
CA GLU A 686 -9.87 15.89 -9.01
C GLU A 686 -9.69 16.21 -7.52
N GLY A 687 -9.62 15.18 -6.69
CA GLY A 687 -9.03 15.35 -5.38
C GLY A 687 -8.64 14.03 -4.74
N HIS A 688 -7.75 14.16 -3.77
CA HIS A 688 -7.22 13.03 -3.02
C HIS A 688 -6.77 13.45 -1.61
N THR A 689 -6.78 12.50 -0.68
CA THR A 689 -6.33 12.72 0.70
C THR A 689 -4.86 12.30 0.87
N GLN A 690 -4.33 12.39 2.11
CA GLN A 690 -2.96 11.99 2.42
C GLN A 690 -2.67 10.52 2.02
N GLY A 691 -1.44 10.24 1.61
CA GLY A 691 -1.03 8.90 1.13
C GLY A 691 -1.26 8.67 -0.37
N MET A 692 -1.99 9.56 -1.02
CA MET A 692 -2.30 9.51 -2.45
C MET A 692 -1.51 10.56 -3.26
N GLY A 693 -0.30 10.91 -2.82
CA GLY A 693 0.58 11.82 -3.56
C GLY A 693 0.90 11.31 -4.97
N ASN A 694 1.06 12.24 -5.91
CA ASN A 694 1.24 11.98 -7.35
C ASN A 694 0.05 11.24 -8.00
N SER A 695 -1.14 11.30 -7.39
CA SER A 695 -2.38 10.98 -8.09
C SER A 695 -2.91 12.28 -8.72
N PHE A 696 -3.27 12.21 -9.99
CA PHE A 696 -3.68 13.33 -10.83
C PHE A 696 -5.04 13.09 -11.50
N GLY A 697 -5.74 12.05 -11.05
CA GLY A 697 -7.15 11.87 -11.28
C GLY A 697 -7.50 10.99 -12.45
N MET A 698 -6.55 10.35 -13.13
CA MET A 698 -6.81 9.44 -14.23
C MET A 698 -5.70 8.40 -14.39
N SER A 699 -6.08 7.13 -14.26
CA SER A 699 -5.20 6.00 -14.45
C SER A 699 -5.30 5.40 -15.86
N ILE A 700 -4.33 4.55 -16.21
CA ILE A 700 -4.29 3.76 -17.44
C ILE A 700 -3.76 2.34 -17.13
N TYR A 701 -4.22 1.34 -17.86
CA TYR A 701 -3.73 -0.03 -17.74
C TYR A 701 -2.30 -0.16 -18.27
N TYR A 702 -1.38 -0.50 -17.37
CA TYR A 702 0.03 -0.75 -17.62
C TYR A 702 0.51 -1.88 -16.68
N PRO A 703 0.17 -3.15 -17.02
CA PRO A 703 0.52 -4.31 -16.22
C PRO A 703 2.03 -4.54 -16.23
N TYR A 704 2.51 -5.33 -15.28
CA TYR A 704 3.79 -6.00 -15.47
C TYR A 704 3.73 -6.84 -16.74
N CYS A 705 4.80 -6.84 -17.52
CA CYS A 705 4.77 -7.35 -18.89
C CYS A 705 4.21 -8.78 -19.03
N LEU A 706 4.50 -9.66 -18.06
CA LEU A 706 4.04 -11.06 -18.07
C LEU A 706 2.59 -11.24 -17.54
N GLU A 707 1.96 -10.17 -17.09
CA GLU A 707 0.62 -10.14 -16.49
C GLU A 707 -0.42 -9.47 -17.40
N PHE A 708 -0.07 -9.21 -18.66
CA PHE A 708 -1.00 -8.69 -19.64
C PHE A 708 -2.19 -9.64 -19.83
N GLN A 709 -3.40 -9.13 -19.61
CA GLN A 709 -4.63 -9.90 -19.75
C GLN A 709 -5.22 -9.73 -21.15
N SER A 710 -5.40 -10.84 -21.87
CA SER A 710 -5.91 -10.83 -23.24
C SER A 710 -7.34 -10.29 -23.36
N SER A 711 -8.15 -10.42 -22.31
CA SER A 711 -9.51 -9.85 -22.21
C SER A 711 -9.53 -8.33 -22.35
N TYR A 712 -8.43 -7.62 -22.05
CA TYR A 712 -8.31 -6.17 -22.28
C TYR A 712 -8.58 -5.78 -23.73
N LYS A 713 -8.24 -6.66 -24.68
CA LYS A 713 -8.46 -6.45 -26.13
C LYS A 713 -9.94 -6.43 -26.53
N MET A 714 -10.87 -6.71 -25.61
CA MET A 714 -12.31 -6.57 -25.87
C MET A 714 -12.77 -5.10 -25.91
N LEU A 715 -12.05 -4.20 -25.22
CA LEU A 715 -12.34 -2.77 -25.15
C LEU A 715 -12.16 -2.11 -26.52
N GLN A 716 -13.03 -1.16 -26.88
CA GLN A 716 -12.83 -0.24 -28.01
C GLN A 716 -11.52 0.52 -27.85
N PHE A 717 -11.20 1.01 -26.65
CA PHE A 717 -9.92 1.71 -26.40
C PHE A 717 -8.72 0.86 -26.85
N ALA A 718 -8.70 -0.43 -26.49
CA ALA A 718 -7.63 -1.34 -26.84
C ALA A 718 -7.58 -1.68 -28.34
N LYS A 719 -8.73 -1.65 -29.03
CA LYS A 719 -8.86 -1.93 -30.47
C LYS A 719 -8.49 -0.73 -31.35
N GLU A 720 -8.81 0.47 -30.89
CA GLU A 720 -8.67 1.72 -31.65
C GLU A 720 -7.35 2.44 -31.37
N THR A 721 -6.58 1.99 -30.39
CA THR A 721 -5.27 2.56 -30.03
C THR A 721 -4.14 1.55 -30.18
N SER A 722 -2.93 2.06 -30.33
CA SER A 722 -1.69 1.28 -30.35
C SER A 722 -1.26 0.84 -28.94
N TRP A 723 -1.99 1.25 -27.88
CA TRP A 723 -1.59 1.02 -26.49
C TRP A 723 -1.55 -0.47 -26.14
N ALA A 724 -2.59 -1.24 -26.50
CA ALA A 724 -2.63 -2.67 -26.22
C ALA A 724 -1.50 -3.44 -26.95
N SER A 725 -1.15 -3.02 -28.16
CA SER A 725 -0.03 -3.60 -28.92
C SER A 725 1.31 -3.28 -28.24
N PHE A 726 1.45 -2.09 -27.68
CA PHE A 726 2.63 -1.67 -26.94
C PHE A 726 2.82 -2.52 -25.67
N ILE A 727 1.84 -2.53 -24.77
CA ILE A 727 1.97 -3.14 -23.44
C ILE A 727 1.96 -4.67 -23.44
N SER A 728 1.56 -5.30 -24.54
CA SER A 728 1.60 -6.77 -24.69
C SER A 728 2.91 -7.28 -25.30
N ARG A 729 3.82 -6.39 -25.71
CA ARG A 729 5.12 -6.77 -26.26
C ARG A 729 6.11 -7.04 -25.13
N VAL A 730 6.76 -8.21 -25.17
CA VAL A 730 7.79 -8.58 -24.20
C VAL A 730 9.11 -7.87 -24.52
N PRO A 731 9.61 -7.00 -23.63
CA PRO A 731 10.91 -6.36 -23.78
C PRO A 731 12.05 -7.39 -23.67
N GLN A 732 13.14 -7.15 -24.40
CA GLN A 732 14.40 -7.89 -24.21
C GLN A 732 15.41 -6.98 -23.51
N TYR A 733 16.03 -7.50 -22.46
CA TYR A 733 17.09 -6.79 -21.74
C TYR A 733 18.33 -6.64 -22.62
N GLN A 734 18.95 -5.46 -22.58
CA GLN A 734 20.22 -5.19 -23.26
C GLN A 734 21.16 -4.44 -22.31
N ALA A 735 22.30 -5.04 -22.01
CA ALA A 735 23.36 -4.39 -21.24
C ALA A 735 23.91 -3.20 -22.03
N GLY A 736 24.02 -2.04 -21.37
CA GLY A 736 24.67 -0.83 -21.88
C GLY A 736 26.06 -0.59 -21.31
N SER A 737 26.43 -1.34 -20.26
CA SER A 737 27.72 -1.28 -19.59
C SER A 737 28.30 -2.67 -19.35
N LYS A 738 29.57 -2.72 -18.98
CA LYS A 738 30.19 -3.93 -18.41
C LYS A 738 29.91 -4.08 -16.91
N LEU A 739 29.26 -3.10 -16.28
CA LEU A 739 29.02 -3.09 -14.84
C LEU A 739 27.51 -3.04 -14.57
N LEU A 740 26.97 -4.05 -13.90
CA LEU A 740 25.60 -4.07 -13.39
C LEU A 740 25.59 -3.79 -11.89
N VAL A 741 24.65 -2.97 -11.44
CA VAL A 741 24.31 -2.79 -10.02
C VAL A 741 22.84 -3.09 -9.85
N THR A 742 22.50 -4.00 -8.94
CA THR A 742 21.13 -4.51 -8.76
C THR A 742 20.89 -4.99 -7.32
N GLY A 743 19.63 -5.13 -6.94
CA GLY A 743 19.20 -5.65 -5.63
C GLY A 743 18.71 -4.54 -4.70
N GLY A 744 18.60 -4.83 -3.41
CA GLY A 744 18.07 -3.90 -2.41
C GLY A 744 18.87 -2.60 -2.31
N LEU A 745 20.17 -2.67 -2.61
CA LEU A 745 21.08 -1.52 -2.62
C LEU A 745 20.73 -0.47 -3.68
N VAL A 746 19.97 -0.84 -4.72
CA VAL A 746 19.46 0.10 -5.71
C VAL A 746 18.19 0.78 -5.20
N GLU A 747 17.33 0.06 -4.49
CA GLU A 747 16.03 0.57 -4.03
C GLU A 747 16.15 1.63 -2.93
N ASP A 748 17.22 1.59 -2.14
CA ASP A 748 17.53 2.60 -1.12
C ASP A 748 18.45 3.70 -1.62
N ILE A 749 17.89 4.87 -2.00
CA ILE A 749 18.65 6.02 -2.52
C ILE A 749 19.79 6.44 -1.58
N PRO A 750 19.57 6.63 -0.26
CA PRO A 750 20.65 6.93 0.69
C PRO A 750 21.85 5.98 0.55
N SER A 751 21.62 4.67 0.45
CA SER A 751 22.67 3.67 0.25
C SER A 751 23.32 3.71 -1.13
N LEU A 752 22.56 4.03 -2.18
CA LEU A 752 23.07 4.09 -3.55
C LEU A 752 23.99 5.30 -3.79
N LEU A 753 23.72 6.45 -3.15
CA LEU A 753 24.44 7.71 -3.38
C LEU A 753 25.97 7.63 -3.16
N PRO A 754 26.49 7.05 -2.06
CA PRO A 754 27.93 6.84 -1.88
C PRO A 754 28.57 6.06 -3.03
N LEU A 755 27.88 5.04 -3.55
CA LEU A 755 28.38 4.18 -4.61
C LEU A 755 28.43 4.91 -5.96
N LEU A 756 27.37 5.65 -6.30
CA LEU A 756 27.35 6.53 -7.49
C LEU A 756 28.48 7.57 -7.47
N LYS A 757 28.78 8.13 -6.29
CA LYS A 757 29.88 9.11 -6.13
C LYS A 757 31.23 8.48 -6.47
N VAL A 758 31.48 7.27 -5.99
CA VAL A 758 32.72 6.53 -6.29
C VAL A 758 32.82 6.18 -7.77
N PHE A 759 31.74 5.69 -8.40
CA PHE A 759 31.76 5.41 -9.84
C PHE A 759 32.10 6.64 -10.68
N LYS A 760 31.53 7.80 -10.32
CA LYS A 760 31.84 9.08 -10.98
C LYS A 760 33.31 9.46 -10.83
N GLN A 761 33.91 9.25 -9.66
CA GLN A 761 35.33 9.53 -9.41
C GLN A 761 36.25 8.61 -10.21
N LEU A 762 35.89 7.34 -10.33
CA LEU A 762 36.64 6.34 -11.10
C LEU A 762 36.35 6.42 -12.61
N GLY A 763 35.45 7.30 -13.06
CA GLY A 763 35.09 7.44 -14.47
C GLY A 763 34.32 6.24 -15.05
N VAL A 764 33.69 5.43 -14.20
CA VAL A 764 32.92 4.25 -14.59
C VAL A 764 31.43 4.58 -14.61
N ARG A 765 30.71 4.06 -15.60
CA ARG A 765 29.24 4.21 -15.71
C ARG A 765 28.57 2.83 -15.62
N PRO A 766 27.95 2.46 -14.50
CA PRO A 766 27.21 1.22 -14.39
C PRO A 766 25.84 1.31 -15.07
N ASP A 767 25.27 0.16 -15.40
CA ASP A 767 23.83 0.00 -15.51
C ASP A 767 23.26 -0.22 -14.09
N ILE A 768 22.48 0.75 -13.59
CA ILE A 768 21.78 0.68 -12.30
C ILE A 768 20.35 0.18 -12.54
N LEU A 769 20.07 -1.09 -12.23
CA LEU A 769 18.80 -1.73 -12.59
C LEU A 769 17.76 -1.64 -11.48
N TRP A 770 16.65 -0.94 -11.76
CA TRP A 770 15.48 -0.83 -10.89
C TRP A 770 14.36 -1.80 -11.30
N ASP A 771 13.73 -2.45 -10.32
CA ASP A 771 12.52 -3.26 -10.45
C ASP A 771 12.30 -3.97 -11.82
N PRO A 772 13.10 -5.01 -12.13
CA PRO A 772 13.03 -5.70 -13.42
C PRO A 772 11.69 -6.39 -13.71
N LYS A 773 10.81 -6.54 -12.71
CA LYS A 773 9.45 -7.08 -12.87
C LYS A 773 8.61 -6.28 -13.83
N VAL A 774 8.81 -4.96 -13.90
CA VAL A 774 8.04 -4.07 -14.77
C VAL A 774 8.06 -4.55 -16.23
N PHE A 775 9.23 -5.00 -16.70
CA PHE A 775 9.42 -5.54 -18.05
C PHE A 775 9.45 -7.07 -18.10
N GLY A 776 9.19 -7.75 -16.98
CA GLY A 776 9.24 -9.21 -16.91
C GLY A 776 10.64 -9.78 -17.10
N TYR A 777 11.69 -8.99 -16.89
CA TYR A 777 13.05 -9.48 -17.07
C TYR A 777 13.40 -10.55 -16.06
N ARG A 778 14.12 -11.56 -16.54
CA ARG A 778 14.61 -12.65 -15.71
C ARG A 778 16.10 -12.46 -15.45
N PHE A 779 16.52 -12.64 -14.21
CA PHE A 779 17.93 -12.47 -13.83
C PHE A 779 18.89 -13.34 -14.65
N PRO A 780 18.61 -14.61 -15.02
CA PRO A 780 19.49 -15.35 -15.90
C PRO A 780 19.76 -14.66 -17.24
N GLU A 781 18.74 -14.03 -17.82
CA GLU A 781 18.84 -13.29 -19.10
C GLU A 781 19.60 -11.97 -18.92
N ILE A 782 19.36 -11.26 -17.81
CA ILE A 782 20.09 -10.04 -17.44
C ILE A 782 21.57 -10.35 -17.24
N LEU A 783 21.89 -11.32 -16.38
CA LEU A 783 23.25 -11.67 -15.96
C LEU A 783 24.09 -12.20 -17.13
N ALA A 784 23.48 -12.89 -18.11
CA ALA A 784 24.16 -13.31 -19.33
C ALA A 784 24.77 -12.13 -20.11
N GLY A 785 24.15 -10.95 -20.05
CA GLY A 785 24.67 -9.72 -20.65
C GLY A 785 25.95 -9.19 -20.00
N TYR A 786 26.26 -9.63 -18.77
CA TYR A 786 27.42 -9.18 -17.99
C TYR A 786 28.49 -10.24 -17.82
N LYS A 787 28.45 -11.34 -18.60
CA LYS A 787 29.42 -12.44 -18.46
C LYS A 787 30.88 -11.96 -18.48
N ASP A 788 31.21 -10.99 -19.33
CA ASP A 788 32.57 -10.41 -19.50
C ASP A 788 32.77 -9.13 -18.67
N GLY A 789 31.87 -8.88 -17.72
CA GLY A 789 31.78 -7.69 -16.89
C GLY A 789 31.75 -8.03 -15.40
N LEU A 790 31.14 -7.14 -14.62
CA LEU A 790 30.98 -7.24 -13.18
C LEU A 790 29.52 -7.04 -12.79
N VAL A 791 29.03 -7.87 -11.88
CA VAL A 791 27.74 -7.70 -11.21
C VAL A 791 27.98 -7.33 -9.75
N ILE A 792 27.37 -6.24 -9.30
CA ILE A 792 27.34 -5.80 -7.91
C ILE A 792 25.93 -5.99 -7.36
N THR A 793 25.81 -6.71 -6.25
CA THR A 793 24.53 -6.90 -5.57
C THR A 793 24.70 -7.07 -4.07
N ASP A 794 23.60 -7.04 -3.34
CA ASP A 794 23.52 -7.28 -1.90
C ASP A 794 22.69 -8.53 -1.55
N SER A 795 22.28 -9.29 -2.57
CA SER A 795 21.49 -10.51 -2.39
C SER A 795 22.38 -11.74 -2.28
N VAL A 796 22.13 -12.54 -1.23
CA VAL A 796 22.61 -13.92 -1.08
C VAL A 796 21.47 -14.91 -0.85
N SER A 797 20.22 -14.44 -0.99
CA SER A 797 19.03 -15.22 -0.65
C SER A 797 18.70 -16.24 -1.73
N VAL A 798 18.21 -17.41 -1.32
CA VAL A 798 17.65 -18.44 -2.21
C VAL A 798 16.39 -17.92 -2.93
N ASN A 799 15.68 -16.98 -2.30
CA ASN A 799 14.52 -16.33 -2.91
C ASN A 799 14.88 -14.93 -3.41
N SER A 800 14.50 -14.63 -4.66
CA SER A 800 14.82 -13.41 -5.40
C SER A 800 14.16 -12.11 -4.88
N PHE A 801 13.80 -11.99 -3.60
CA PHE A 801 13.05 -10.84 -3.05
C PHE A 801 11.83 -10.47 -3.90
N GLY A 802 11.07 -11.46 -4.35
CA GLY A 802 9.98 -11.23 -5.30
C GLY A 802 10.49 -10.68 -6.65
N ARG A 803 11.61 -11.20 -7.16
CA ARG A 803 12.29 -10.83 -8.42
C ARG A 803 12.90 -9.42 -8.49
N THR A 804 13.16 -8.73 -7.38
CA THR A 804 13.87 -7.43 -7.40
C THR A 804 15.40 -7.57 -7.35
N ALA A 805 15.89 -8.70 -6.83
CA ALA A 805 17.32 -9.03 -6.76
C ALA A 805 17.56 -10.44 -7.32
N PRO A 806 18.78 -10.75 -7.82
CA PRO A 806 19.10 -12.11 -8.26
C PRO A 806 19.05 -13.08 -7.07
N SER A 807 18.51 -14.28 -7.30
CA SER A 807 18.59 -15.36 -6.31
C SER A 807 19.99 -15.97 -6.26
N SER A 808 20.30 -16.71 -5.20
CA SER A 808 21.55 -17.47 -5.10
C SER A 808 21.75 -18.40 -6.30
N ASP A 809 20.69 -19.01 -6.82
CA ASP A 809 20.76 -19.91 -7.98
C ASP A 809 21.07 -19.16 -9.27
N ASP A 810 20.48 -17.96 -9.47
CA ASP A 810 20.81 -17.09 -10.60
C ASP A 810 22.30 -16.68 -10.57
N LEU A 811 22.81 -16.34 -9.38
CA LEU A 811 24.21 -15.97 -9.17
C LEU A 811 25.16 -17.16 -9.36
N ILE A 812 24.79 -18.36 -8.91
CA ILE A 812 25.56 -19.59 -9.16
C ILE A 812 25.66 -19.85 -10.65
N GLY A 813 24.54 -19.80 -11.39
CA GLY A 813 24.55 -19.98 -12.85
C GLY A 813 25.43 -18.95 -13.55
N TYR A 814 25.43 -17.70 -13.09
CA TYR A 814 26.32 -16.66 -13.59
C TYR A 814 27.80 -16.93 -13.30
N LEU A 815 28.16 -17.40 -12.10
CA LEU A 815 29.53 -17.77 -11.75
C LEU A 815 30.01 -19.02 -12.50
N GLU A 816 29.15 -20.03 -12.68
CA GLU A 816 29.45 -21.23 -13.49
C GLU A 816 29.75 -20.88 -14.95
N ALA A 817 29.08 -19.85 -15.49
CA ALA A 817 29.36 -19.29 -16.80
C ALA A 817 30.64 -18.42 -16.86
N GLY A 818 31.39 -18.32 -15.76
CA GLY A 818 32.63 -17.55 -15.65
C GLY A 818 32.44 -16.09 -15.23
N GLY A 819 31.27 -15.72 -14.70
CA GLY A 819 30.94 -14.37 -14.26
C GLY A 819 31.81 -13.85 -13.11
N ARG A 820 31.77 -12.53 -12.92
CA ARG A 820 32.53 -11.83 -11.86
C ARG A 820 31.54 -11.10 -10.98
N LEU A 821 31.64 -11.33 -9.68
CA LEU A 821 30.59 -10.98 -8.72
C LEU A 821 31.18 -10.24 -7.51
N PHE A 822 30.56 -9.13 -7.15
CA PHE A 822 30.83 -8.41 -5.93
C PHE A 822 29.55 -8.36 -5.08
N ILE A 823 29.63 -8.92 -3.87
CA ILE A 823 28.53 -8.95 -2.90
C ILE A 823 28.92 -8.11 -1.68
N ALA A 824 28.01 -7.23 -1.26
CA ALA A 824 28.10 -6.52 0.03
C ALA A 824 26.83 -6.81 0.84
N ALA A 825 26.90 -7.78 1.73
CA ALA A 825 25.77 -8.27 2.51
C ALA A 825 26.21 -8.58 3.95
N GLN A 826 25.30 -8.40 4.90
CA GLN A 826 25.56 -8.56 6.34
C GLN A 826 24.44 -9.39 6.98
N SER A 827 24.52 -9.65 8.28
CA SER A 827 23.53 -10.44 9.03
C SER A 827 23.37 -11.88 8.51
N ILE A 828 24.45 -12.51 8.06
CA ILE A 828 24.41 -13.91 7.60
C ILE A 828 24.56 -14.84 8.80
N GLU A 829 23.45 -15.14 9.46
CA GLU A 829 23.43 -16.11 10.56
C GLU A 829 23.84 -17.52 10.11
N GLN A 830 24.34 -18.35 11.04
CA GLN A 830 24.80 -19.73 10.80
C GLN A 830 23.76 -20.64 10.11
N GLN A 831 22.46 -20.36 10.23
CA GLN A 831 21.41 -21.14 9.56
C GLN A 831 21.22 -20.76 8.08
N ASN A 832 21.66 -19.54 7.70
CA ASN A 832 21.59 -18.99 6.34
C ASN A 832 22.94 -19.08 5.60
N SER A 833 24.02 -19.51 6.27
CA SER A 833 25.35 -19.68 5.66
C SER A 833 25.45 -20.88 4.72
N ASN A 834 24.53 -21.86 4.83
CA ASN A 834 24.54 -23.10 4.05
C ASN A 834 23.91 -22.94 2.66
N THR A 835 24.19 -21.81 2.01
CA THR A 835 23.86 -21.66 0.59
C THR A 835 25.04 -22.15 -0.22
N ARG A 836 24.75 -22.91 -1.28
CA ARG A 836 25.75 -23.40 -2.24
C ARG A 836 26.65 -22.27 -2.76
N LEU A 837 26.08 -21.06 -2.92
CA LEU A 837 26.82 -19.86 -3.31
C LEU A 837 27.95 -19.53 -2.32
N LEU A 838 27.64 -19.44 -1.02
CA LEU A 838 28.63 -19.07 0.00
C LEU A 838 29.65 -20.20 0.25
N GLU A 839 29.19 -21.44 0.42
CA GLU A 839 30.05 -22.57 0.74
C GLU A 839 30.91 -23.03 -0.44
N GLU A 840 30.33 -23.24 -1.62
CA GLU A 840 31.05 -23.82 -2.75
C GLU A 840 31.83 -22.79 -3.55
N PHE A 841 31.29 -21.58 -3.73
CA PHE A 841 31.92 -20.55 -4.55
C PHE A 841 32.78 -19.59 -3.73
N PHE A 842 32.28 -19.07 -2.61
CA PHE A 842 33.06 -18.16 -1.77
C PHE A 842 33.94 -18.85 -0.72
N LYS A 843 33.78 -20.18 -0.54
CA LYS A 843 34.46 -20.96 0.52
C LYS A 843 34.26 -20.32 1.90
N PHE A 844 33.11 -19.69 2.09
CA PHE A 844 32.75 -18.91 3.26
C PHE A 844 32.42 -19.85 4.42
N LYS A 845 32.92 -19.51 5.61
CA LYS A 845 32.55 -20.15 6.86
C LYS A 845 32.20 -19.08 7.87
N TYR A 846 30.93 -19.07 8.31
CA TYR A 846 30.44 -18.13 9.30
C TYR A 846 31.17 -18.29 10.63
N VAL A 847 31.49 -17.16 11.29
CA VAL A 847 32.06 -17.12 12.64
C VAL A 847 31.04 -16.50 13.59
N GLU A 848 30.71 -15.22 13.37
CA GLU A 848 29.81 -14.43 14.21
C GLU A 848 29.29 -13.20 13.45
N ASP A 849 28.22 -12.58 13.93
CA ASP A 849 27.83 -11.22 13.55
C ASP A 849 28.22 -10.28 14.71
N ASP A 850 29.01 -9.24 14.42
CA ASP A 850 29.57 -8.32 15.41
C ASP A 850 29.10 -6.88 15.14
N ARG A 851 28.62 -6.23 16.21
CA ARG A 851 28.10 -4.85 16.17
C ARG A 851 29.14 -3.81 16.59
N GLU A 852 30.17 -4.22 17.31
CA GLU A 852 31.18 -3.36 17.92
C GLU A 852 32.57 -3.72 17.38
N LEU A 853 32.72 -3.64 16.05
CA LEU A 853 33.97 -4.00 15.42
C LEU A 853 35.09 -2.99 15.71
N PRO A 854 36.34 -3.46 15.91
CA PRO A 854 37.51 -2.61 15.78
C PRO A 854 37.63 -2.14 14.32
N ARG A 855 38.48 -1.14 14.07
CA ARG A 855 38.67 -0.60 12.72
C ARG A 855 39.04 -1.71 11.73
N LEU A 856 38.53 -1.59 10.51
CA LEU A 856 38.76 -2.52 9.42
C LEU A 856 39.97 -2.09 8.61
N THR A 857 40.62 -3.06 7.97
CA THR A 857 41.83 -2.86 7.19
C THR A 857 41.77 -3.61 5.87
N PHE A 858 42.37 -3.02 4.84
CA PHE A 858 42.61 -3.67 3.55
C PHE A 858 43.90 -3.11 2.94
N ALA A 859 44.65 -3.93 2.19
CA ALA A 859 45.72 -3.44 1.32
C ALA A 859 45.11 -2.84 0.06
N ASP A 860 45.41 -1.59 -0.31
CA ASP A 860 45.00 -1.00 -1.59
C ASP A 860 45.76 -1.62 -2.79
N LYS A 861 45.49 -1.15 -4.01
CA LYS A 861 46.14 -1.69 -5.22
C LYS A 861 47.67 -1.51 -5.22
N GLU A 862 48.17 -0.53 -4.48
CA GLU A 862 49.60 -0.27 -4.30
C GLU A 862 50.20 -1.11 -3.15
N GLY A 863 49.40 -1.94 -2.48
CA GLY A 863 49.82 -2.76 -1.34
C GLY A 863 49.88 -2.01 -0.01
N LYS A 864 49.43 -0.75 0.05
CA LYS A 864 49.41 0.04 1.27
C LYS A 864 48.21 -0.37 2.12
N ILE A 865 48.45 -0.70 3.39
CA ILE A 865 47.38 -0.98 4.35
C ILE A 865 46.63 0.31 4.65
N ARG A 866 45.32 0.30 4.39
CA ARG A 866 44.39 1.36 4.76
C ARG A 866 43.50 0.87 5.89
N GLU A 867 43.18 1.78 6.79
CA GLU A 867 42.36 1.54 7.96
C GLU A 867 41.11 2.44 7.89
N PHE A 868 39.94 1.89 8.20
CA PHE A 868 38.66 2.58 8.12
C PHE A 868 37.68 2.12 9.19
N GLY A 869 36.72 2.97 9.55
CA GLY A 869 35.61 2.63 10.43
C GLY A 869 34.34 2.28 9.63
N LEU A 870 33.29 1.89 10.33
CA LEU A 870 31.94 1.79 9.79
C LEU A 870 31.01 2.78 10.50
N ASN A 871 29.93 3.20 9.85
CA ASN A 871 28.92 4.12 10.39
C ASN A 871 29.52 5.47 10.89
N GLY A 872 30.55 5.97 10.21
CA GLY A 872 31.13 7.29 10.45
C GLY A 872 30.24 8.45 10.00
N GLU A 873 30.62 9.68 10.34
CA GLU A 873 29.82 10.90 10.07
C GLU A 873 29.48 11.13 8.59
N ASP A 874 30.31 10.62 7.67
CA ASP A 874 30.17 10.79 6.22
C ASP A 874 29.58 9.56 5.50
N SER A 875 29.10 8.56 6.27
CA SER A 875 28.57 7.28 5.80
C SER A 875 27.08 7.13 6.09
N VAL A 876 26.44 6.11 5.52
CA VAL A 876 25.08 5.72 5.89
C VAL A 876 25.18 4.74 7.07
N PRO A 877 24.49 4.99 8.20
CA PRO A 877 24.55 4.11 9.37
C PRO A 877 23.74 2.83 9.13
N SER A 878 24.25 1.94 8.26
CA SER A 878 23.59 0.70 7.87
C SER A 878 24.32 -0.55 8.33
N ALA A 879 25.54 -0.46 8.88
CA ALA A 879 26.25 -1.62 9.43
C ALA A 879 25.74 -1.94 10.84
N ASN A 880 24.73 -2.81 10.94
CA ASN A 880 24.09 -3.15 12.22
C ASN A 880 24.57 -4.47 12.81
N ASP A 881 24.91 -5.44 11.95
CA ASP A 881 25.33 -6.80 12.31
C ASP A 881 26.37 -7.24 11.29
N VAL A 882 27.63 -6.82 11.48
CA VAL A 882 28.67 -7.11 10.49
C VAL A 882 29.07 -8.55 10.60
N THR A 883 28.90 -9.29 9.51
CA THR A 883 29.27 -10.69 9.46
C THR A 883 30.79 -10.82 9.46
N ILE A 884 31.30 -11.67 10.35
CA ILE A 884 32.68 -12.09 10.46
C ILE A 884 32.80 -13.55 10.01
N MET A 885 33.86 -13.83 9.25
CA MET A 885 33.99 -15.07 8.49
C MET A 885 35.42 -15.57 8.41
N GLU A 886 35.53 -16.88 8.29
CA GLU A 886 36.72 -17.58 7.82
C GLU A 886 36.51 -18.01 6.36
N CYS A 887 37.60 -18.35 5.67
CA CYS A 887 37.54 -18.93 4.34
C CYS A 887 38.59 -20.02 4.14
N ALA A 888 38.30 -20.94 3.22
CA ALA A 888 39.24 -21.98 2.79
C ALA A 888 39.77 -21.70 1.39
N ALA A 889 40.97 -22.20 1.09
CA ALA A 889 41.56 -22.09 -0.24
C ALA A 889 40.59 -22.65 -1.32
N PRO A 890 40.46 -21.99 -2.50
CA PRO A 890 41.30 -20.90 -3.00
C PRO A 890 40.82 -19.49 -2.59
N ALA A 891 39.90 -19.36 -1.63
CA ALA A 891 39.49 -18.06 -1.13
C ALA A 891 40.48 -17.52 -0.08
N GLU A 892 40.60 -16.20 -0.01
CA GLU A 892 41.51 -15.48 0.88
C GLU A 892 40.80 -14.30 1.55
N PRO A 893 41.18 -13.91 2.78
CA PRO A 893 40.63 -12.71 3.42
C PRO A 893 40.97 -11.44 2.62
N PHE A 894 39.94 -10.65 2.28
CA PHE A 894 40.07 -9.43 1.48
C PHE A 894 40.02 -8.15 2.32
N VAL A 895 39.21 -8.17 3.39
CA VAL A 895 39.11 -7.14 4.43
C VAL A 895 39.23 -7.85 5.77
N LYS A 896 40.00 -7.27 6.70
CA LYS A 896 40.18 -7.80 8.05
C LYS A 896 39.91 -6.73 9.08
N THR A 897 39.43 -7.11 10.25
CA THR A 897 39.50 -6.27 11.45
C THR A 897 40.95 -6.04 11.87
N ALA A 898 41.23 -4.97 12.62
CA ALA A 898 42.57 -4.66 13.11
C ALA A 898 43.15 -5.76 14.02
N ASP A 899 42.29 -6.56 14.66
CA ASP A 899 42.66 -7.75 15.44
C ASP A 899 42.84 -9.03 14.59
N GLY A 900 42.62 -8.95 13.27
CA GLY A 900 42.95 -10.00 12.29
C GLY A 900 41.79 -10.92 11.87
N ARG A 901 40.58 -10.75 12.40
CA ARG A 901 39.37 -11.48 11.97
C ARG A 901 38.95 -11.08 10.54
N GLY A 902 38.37 -12.01 9.79
CA GLY A 902 37.93 -11.76 8.42
C GLY A 902 36.59 -11.04 8.36
N ALA A 903 36.53 -9.90 7.68
CA ALA A 903 35.30 -9.13 7.43
C ALA A 903 34.93 -9.07 5.92
N GLY A 904 35.74 -9.71 5.07
CA GLY A 904 35.46 -9.90 3.66
C GLY A 904 36.40 -10.92 3.03
N ILE A 905 35.96 -11.53 1.92
CA ILE A 905 36.64 -12.62 1.22
C ILE A 905 36.80 -12.24 -0.26
N SER A 906 37.92 -12.64 -0.85
CA SER A 906 38.11 -12.70 -2.30
C SER A 906 38.39 -14.14 -2.72
N VAL A 907 37.90 -14.54 -3.90
CA VAL A 907 38.11 -15.89 -4.43
C VAL A 907 38.45 -15.82 -5.91
N THR A 908 39.43 -16.63 -6.32
CA THR A 908 39.72 -16.94 -7.72
C THR A 908 39.42 -18.41 -7.97
N GLY A 909 38.25 -18.67 -8.58
CA GLY A 909 37.88 -20.01 -9.02
C GLY A 909 38.54 -20.37 -10.35
N ALA A 910 38.18 -21.53 -10.91
CA ALA A 910 38.75 -21.99 -12.18
C ALA A 910 38.48 -21.00 -13.33
N ASN A 911 37.24 -20.51 -13.43
CA ASN A 911 36.81 -19.60 -14.50
C ASN A 911 36.05 -18.36 -13.99
N TYR A 912 35.89 -18.18 -12.67
CA TYR A 912 35.14 -17.07 -12.05
C TYR A 912 35.98 -16.35 -11.00
N ARG A 913 35.58 -15.13 -10.63
CA ARG A 913 36.13 -14.39 -9.50
C ARG A 913 35.03 -13.77 -8.67
N GLY A 914 35.24 -13.69 -7.36
CA GLY A 914 34.26 -13.15 -6.42
C GLY A 914 34.90 -12.30 -5.34
N VAL A 915 34.21 -11.24 -4.92
CA VAL A 915 34.46 -10.54 -3.65
C VAL A 915 33.18 -10.53 -2.83
N TYR A 916 33.28 -10.85 -1.55
CA TYR A 916 32.20 -10.79 -0.57
C TYR A 916 32.63 -9.88 0.59
N LEU A 917 31.81 -8.90 0.97
CA LEU A 917 31.98 -8.12 2.18
C LEU A 917 30.85 -8.46 3.15
N GLY A 918 31.20 -8.72 4.41
CA GLY A 918 30.25 -9.01 5.49
C GLY A 918 29.52 -7.78 6.04
N PHE A 919 29.67 -6.64 5.38
CA PHE A 919 29.07 -5.36 5.75
C PHE A 919 28.60 -4.65 4.49
N ARG A 920 27.70 -3.70 4.69
CA ARG A 920 27.17 -2.84 3.63
C ARG A 920 28.21 -1.83 3.16
N PHE A 921 28.30 -1.61 1.85
CA PHE A 921 29.30 -0.71 1.27
C PHE A 921 29.11 0.75 1.73
N GLU A 922 27.87 1.21 1.81
CA GLU A 922 27.51 2.58 2.18
C GLU A 922 27.89 2.93 3.64
N ALA A 923 28.17 1.92 4.47
CA ALA A 923 28.58 2.09 5.86
C ALA A 923 30.08 2.36 6.03
N ILE A 924 30.91 2.20 5.00
CA ILE A 924 32.35 2.46 5.06
C ILE A 924 32.59 3.94 5.36
N ASP A 925 33.36 4.26 6.40
CA ASP A 925 33.75 5.62 6.75
C ASP A 925 34.88 6.15 5.85
N GLY A 926 34.73 7.39 5.40
CA GLY A 926 35.68 8.09 4.56
C GLY A 926 35.53 7.79 3.06
N GLU A 927 35.28 8.84 2.29
CA GLU A 927 35.15 8.78 0.83
C GLU A 927 36.38 8.22 0.10
N GLU A 928 37.58 8.56 0.58
CA GLU A 928 38.83 8.01 0.01
C GLU A 928 38.91 6.49 0.22
N ASN A 929 38.49 6.00 1.39
CA ASN A 929 38.49 4.56 1.69
C ASN A 929 37.48 3.81 0.82
N ARG A 930 36.27 4.36 0.66
CA ARG A 930 35.25 3.83 -0.28
C ARG A 930 35.80 3.72 -1.70
N SER A 931 36.45 4.79 -2.18
CA SER A 931 37.02 4.85 -3.53
C SER A 931 38.15 3.84 -3.73
N LYS A 932 39.08 3.77 -2.77
CA LYS A 932 40.24 2.89 -2.83
C LYS A 932 39.86 1.41 -2.70
N LEU A 933 38.82 1.09 -1.93
CA LEU A 933 38.31 -0.27 -1.84
C LEU A 933 37.65 -0.69 -3.16
N ILE A 934 36.79 0.14 -3.76
CA ILE A 934 36.18 -0.17 -5.07
C ILE A 934 37.23 -0.26 -6.17
N GLU A 935 38.25 0.62 -6.16
CA GLU A 935 39.38 0.55 -7.09
C GLU A 935 40.08 -0.82 -7.00
N LYS A 936 40.34 -1.31 -5.78
CA LYS A 936 40.91 -2.65 -5.55
C LYS A 936 39.98 -3.76 -6.03
N VAL A 937 38.67 -3.66 -5.75
CA VAL A 937 37.68 -4.66 -6.19
C VAL A 937 37.64 -4.73 -7.72
N PHE A 938 37.65 -3.59 -8.41
CA PHE A 938 37.65 -3.52 -9.86
C PHE A 938 38.93 -4.10 -10.46
N ASP A 939 40.09 -3.74 -9.92
CA ASP A 939 41.38 -4.28 -10.37
C ASP A 939 41.45 -5.82 -10.20
N PHE A 940 40.93 -6.34 -9.08
CA PHE A 940 40.89 -7.78 -8.83
C PHE A 940 39.89 -8.52 -9.72
N LEU A 941 38.65 -8.02 -9.84
CA LEU A 941 37.58 -8.73 -10.54
C LEU A 941 37.64 -8.56 -12.06
N VAL A 942 37.83 -7.33 -12.54
CA VAL A 942 37.83 -6.99 -13.97
C VAL A 942 38.95 -5.97 -14.26
N PRO A 943 40.21 -6.43 -14.40
CA PRO A 943 41.32 -5.56 -14.74
C PRO A 943 41.02 -4.73 -16.00
N GLY A 944 41.24 -3.41 -15.94
CA GLY A 944 40.96 -2.49 -17.05
C GLY A 944 39.51 -1.97 -17.13
N LEU A 945 38.66 -2.22 -16.12
CA LEU A 945 37.32 -1.62 -16.03
C LEU A 945 37.38 -0.08 -15.83
N ILE A 946 38.39 0.40 -15.11
CA ILE A 946 38.65 1.83 -14.90
C ILE A 946 39.32 2.38 -16.17
N PRO A 947 38.74 3.40 -16.83
CA PRO A 947 39.36 3.99 -18.01
C PRO A 947 40.73 4.61 -17.66
N HIS A 948 41.78 4.22 -18.36
CA HIS A 948 43.05 4.95 -18.28
C HIS A 948 42.88 6.31 -19.00
N ALA A 949 43.27 7.41 -18.34
CA ALA A 949 43.36 8.71 -18.99
C ALA A 949 44.28 8.56 -20.22
N ALA A 950 43.73 8.76 -21.42
CA ALA A 950 44.54 8.82 -22.62
C ALA A 950 45.57 9.94 -22.44
N SER A 951 46.85 9.58 -22.44
CA SER A 951 47.94 10.55 -22.42
C SER A 951 47.82 11.43 -23.65
N THR A 952 47.43 12.69 -23.48
CA THR A 952 47.61 13.74 -24.47
C THR A 952 49.10 14.05 -24.59
N SER A 953 49.83 13.19 -25.30
CA SER A 953 51.11 13.57 -25.92
C SER A 953 50.81 14.19 -27.28
N THR A 954 50.30 15.43 -27.27
CA THR A 954 50.46 16.30 -28.43
C THR A 954 51.93 16.64 -28.56
N SER A 955 52.68 15.81 -29.28
CA SER A 955 53.94 16.22 -29.89
C SER A 955 53.58 17.22 -31.00
N THR A 956 53.74 18.50 -30.68
CA THR A 956 53.86 19.57 -31.66
C THR A 956 55.02 19.26 -32.61
N SER A 957 54.73 18.62 -33.74
CA SER A 957 55.58 18.75 -34.93
C SER A 957 54.92 19.80 -35.82
N THR A 958 55.52 20.99 -35.77
CA THR A 958 55.30 22.08 -36.72
C THR A 958 55.74 21.59 -38.10
N SER A 959 54.78 21.29 -38.97
CA SER A 959 54.98 21.39 -40.42
C SER A 959 53.95 22.33 -40.99
N THR A 960 54.44 23.51 -41.35
CA THR A 960 53.76 24.59 -42.04
C THR A 960 53.26 24.09 -43.41
N PRO A 961 51.97 24.22 -43.75
CA PRO A 961 51.55 24.12 -45.13
C PRO A 961 51.77 25.47 -45.82
N THR A 962 52.61 25.45 -46.84
CA THR A 962 52.78 26.53 -47.82
C THR A 962 51.46 26.74 -48.58
N PRO A 963 51.03 27.98 -48.85
CA PRO A 963 49.88 28.23 -49.70
C PRO A 963 50.35 28.28 -51.16
N GLU A 964 49.74 27.48 -52.04
CA GLU A 964 49.26 27.92 -53.37
C GLU A 964 48.86 26.77 -54.32
N SER A 965 47.69 27.00 -54.93
CA SER A 965 47.36 26.78 -56.34
C SER A 965 46.82 25.43 -56.85
N ARG A 966 45.60 25.58 -57.39
CA ARG A 966 44.86 24.80 -58.40
C ARG A 966 44.08 23.56 -57.96
#